data_AF-M1UWH1-F1
#
_entry.id   AF-M1UWH1-F1
#
_cell.length_a   1.000
_cell.length_b   1.000
_cell.length_c   1.000
_cell.angle_alpha   90.00
_cell.angle_beta   90.00
_cell.angle_gamma   90.00
#
_symmetry.space_group_name_H-M   'P 1'
#
loop_
_entity.id
_entity.type
_entity.pdbx_description
1 polymer ?
#
loop_
_entity_poly.entity_id
_entity_poly.type
_entity_poly.pdbx_seq_one_letter_code
_entity_poly.pdbx_strand_id
1 'polypeptide(L)'
;MTGESVSVQYQPDGVAIIVFSAPPVNALSVNLRRLLALNVANVVADRRAKAIVLYGGESTFSAGADVGEFPEKLGSAENIISLDTEPFKTLLETSPKPTVACITGTALGGGLELALACHFRVALSDAKLGLPELRLGLIPGLGGTQRLPRLIGVEPALDMIMHSRIIDGEEAHRCGLVDRLVPASRRETLLREACAVALEVASDPQKMPPPLLTRTDKLGNADVEKIRSKYLPRAVEMRQKTGQIQFESCVRAVLEGIERGGGDAGWALEAELFRQCAASEASRALIHVFLASRRTVTNFKAEPHLHEPRTVAVIGGGLMGSGIAACILQNGGRVVLKEVNENALAAAIQRIEAILSRAKVDTADARRRLQGTIEFDKKLFSDVDLVVEAAVENVQAKQGIFRSLAECTGPHCILATNTSTINLDLIGEAIPQVHKEGRLIGAHFFSPAHVMPLLEIVRANRTRNRAVQMVLAFAKHLRKTPIIVGNCAGFAVNRMYFPQTQMAFFLTEYLGIHPYDIDRACQEVLGLPMGPFGLADLVGLDICDSVNQVFSMSYPERVCSLSIAGKLIEMGRKGQKSGAGFYRYGADHRKPIEDREMLDPLLASMTPPPLREPLTPLDIVQMIFFPVVNEAMRVLEERIADKAADLDVASVLGYGFPAYRGGLLYWAQHLPGGPRLILERLREWDTRFGTQCPLFAPSFALECALRSTEPVLERPPRPRLATGSDDDIVFVAAVRTAIGKAGRGLLKDTLPEDMLAPLIGALLDRSAVKPAEVGDVIVGTALPRGDAAAVSLRVAALCAGLPDTVPVRLVNRLCASGLQAIADAAAAIQRGDYGIAIAGGVESMSMNAIQLSLERRSHRLASCAAAEDAYLSMGDTSENVAARFAISRAAQDRFAASSHARASRASLSGRFEREILPISTQVYPTRKAAKQADGNLSTAERAPAVPQPVVAQRDEGIRLGVTTGALAKLPPVFRKQGTTTAGNSSQVSDGAALVLLMKRSEARRRGLRPLGTFRAFAVAGVPPAIMGIGPAAAIPKLLSQAGVEANLIDLYEINEAFASQAEYCVQKLGLNRDVLNVNGGAIALGHPLGMSGARLCVTLLHELAIREGRYGVVSMCVGTGMGAAALLERCEDDGFDERRLRAAL
;
A
#
# COMPACT_ATOMS: atom_id res chain seq x y z
N MET A 1 -2.02 23.13 -25.65
CA MET A 1 -1.95 24.60 -25.55
C MET A 1 -1.41 24.91 -24.17
N THR A 2 -0.11 25.16 -24.05
CA THR A 2 0.52 25.53 -22.77
C THR A 2 0.06 26.94 -22.42
N GLY A 3 -0.55 27.15 -21.25
CA GLY A 3 -1.05 28.47 -20.81
C GLY A 3 0.06 29.47 -20.46
N GLU A 4 1.25 29.30 -21.02
CA GLU A 4 2.41 30.16 -20.81
C GLU A 4 2.28 31.42 -21.64
N SER A 5 2.57 32.58 -21.05
CA SER A 5 2.49 33.86 -21.73
C SER A 5 3.58 34.81 -21.24
N VAL A 6 4.03 35.66 -22.17
CA VAL A 6 4.90 36.80 -21.89
C VAL A 6 4.28 38.00 -22.59
N SER A 7 4.04 39.08 -21.85
CA SER A 7 3.47 40.32 -22.35
C SER A 7 4.34 41.50 -21.95
N VAL A 8 4.28 42.59 -22.73
CA VAL A 8 5.06 43.80 -22.47
C VAL A 8 4.11 44.97 -22.27
N GLN A 9 4.26 45.68 -21.15
CA GLN A 9 3.51 46.88 -20.82
C GLN A 9 4.44 48.08 -20.79
N TYR A 10 4.16 49.09 -21.61
CA TYR A 10 4.96 50.32 -21.66
C TYR A 10 4.36 51.38 -20.74
N GLN A 11 5.15 51.85 -19.78
CA GLN A 11 4.78 52.97 -18.93
C GLN A 11 5.02 54.32 -19.65
N PRO A 12 4.24 55.38 -19.35
CA PRO A 12 4.40 56.69 -19.99
C PRO A 12 5.79 57.32 -19.82
N ASP A 13 6.51 56.96 -18.77
CA ASP A 13 7.86 57.42 -18.45
C ASP A 13 8.98 56.73 -19.27
N GLY A 14 8.63 55.66 -19.99
CA GLY A 14 9.52 54.88 -20.84
C GLY A 14 10.02 53.56 -20.22
N VAL A 15 9.50 53.13 -19.07
CA VAL A 15 9.81 51.78 -18.53
C VAL A 15 8.97 50.72 -19.23
N ALA A 16 9.62 49.67 -19.75
CA ALA A 16 8.95 48.49 -20.30
C ALA A 16 8.89 47.37 -19.26
N ILE A 17 7.68 47.01 -18.83
CA ILE A 17 7.43 45.93 -17.87
C ILE A 17 7.12 44.65 -18.66
N ILE A 18 8.03 43.69 -18.58
CA ILE A 18 7.86 42.35 -19.16
C ILE A 18 7.21 41.47 -18.10
N VAL A 19 5.93 41.15 -18.30
CA VAL A 19 5.15 40.30 -17.40
C VAL A 19 5.12 38.89 -17.96
N PHE A 20 5.59 37.92 -17.19
CA PHE A 20 5.60 36.51 -17.58
C PHE A 20 4.76 35.65 -16.64
N SER A 21 4.08 34.65 -17.19
CA SER A 21 3.22 33.75 -16.44
C SER A 21 3.21 32.34 -17.03
N ALA A 22 3.35 31.34 -16.18
CA ALA A 22 3.17 29.93 -16.50
C ALA A 22 2.38 29.25 -15.35
N PRO A 23 1.04 29.22 -15.38
CA PRO A 23 0.25 28.60 -14.31
C PRO A 23 0.50 27.08 -14.23
N PRO A 24 0.46 26.47 -13.02
CA PRO A 24 0.06 27.06 -11.73
C PRO A 24 1.18 27.83 -11.00
N VAL A 25 2.44 27.65 -11.39
CA VAL A 25 3.62 28.37 -10.84
C VAL A 25 4.64 28.61 -11.95
N ASN A 26 5.26 29.80 -11.95
CA ASN A 26 6.20 30.22 -13.00
C ASN A 26 7.50 29.38 -13.01
N ALA A 27 7.43 28.18 -13.60
CA ALA A 27 8.59 27.36 -13.92
C ALA A 27 9.17 27.81 -15.25
N LEU A 28 10.48 28.03 -15.29
CA LEU A 28 11.21 28.41 -16.51
C LEU A 28 11.36 27.17 -17.39
N SER A 29 10.32 26.83 -18.16
CA SER A 29 10.39 25.83 -19.22
C SER A 29 11.23 26.33 -20.41
N VAL A 30 11.70 25.45 -21.29
CA VAL A 30 12.36 25.79 -22.57
C VAL A 30 11.53 26.83 -23.32
N ASN A 31 10.20 26.65 -23.36
CA ASN A 31 9.31 27.55 -24.07
C ASN A 31 9.22 28.93 -23.40
N LEU A 32 9.03 28.99 -22.08
CA LEU A 32 9.01 30.26 -21.35
C LEU A 32 10.36 31.00 -21.46
N ARG A 33 11.48 30.29 -21.39
CA ARG A 33 12.83 30.87 -21.59
C ARG A 33 12.97 31.49 -22.98
N ARG A 34 12.51 30.81 -24.03
CA ARG A 34 12.50 31.34 -25.41
C ARG A 34 11.61 32.57 -25.57
N LEU A 35 10.40 32.54 -25.01
CA LEU A 35 9.48 33.67 -25.05
C LEU A 35 10.05 34.90 -24.31
N LEU A 36 10.66 34.69 -23.15
CA LEU A 36 11.35 35.74 -22.41
C LEU A 36 12.50 36.33 -23.22
N ALA A 37 13.39 35.49 -23.77
CA ALA A 37 14.49 35.94 -24.60
C ALA A 37 14.01 36.79 -25.79
N LEU A 38 13.00 36.32 -26.52
CA LEU A 38 12.43 37.05 -27.65
C LEU A 38 11.86 38.43 -27.25
N ASN A 39 11.08 38.48 -26.17
CA ASN A 39 10.47 39.73 -25.72
C ASN A 39 11.50 40.71 -25.16
N VAL A 40 12.50 40.23 -24.42
CA VAL A 40 13.60 41.08 -23.95
C VAL A 40 14.37 41.65 -25.14
N ALA A 41 14.73 40.84 -26.14
CA ALA A 41 15.42 41.31 -27.35
C ALA A 41 14.61 42.41 -28.08
N ASN A 42 13.29 42.20 -28.23
CA ASN A 42 12.41 43.19 -28.85
C ASN A 42 12.37 44.51 -28.06
N VAL A 43 12.30 44.45 -26.73
CA VAL A 43 12.29 45.65 -25.87
C VAL A 43 13.64 46.36 -25.87
N VAL A 44 14.75 45.61 -25.92
CA VAL A 44 16.10 46.18 -26.07
C VAL A 44 16.21 46.95 -27.39
N ALA A 45 15.67 46.43 -28.48
CA ALA A 45 15.66 47.12 -29.78
C ALA A 45 14.69 48.32 -29.87
N ASP A 46 13.61 48.34 -29.07
CA ASP A 46 12.59 49.39 -29.12
C ASP A 46 13.05 50.70 -28.47
N ARG A 47 13.20 51.77 -29.26
CA ARG A 47 13.63 53.09 -28.78
C ARG A 47 12.70 53.73 -27.74
N ARG A 48 11.44 53.28 -27.63
CA ARG A 48 10.48 53.77 -26.62
C ARG A 48 10.83 53.33 -25.21
N ALA A 49 11.48 52.18 -25.06
CA ALA A 49 11.92 51.65 -23.77
C ALA A 49 13.25 52.28 -23.37
N LYS A 50 13.27 52.96 -22.22
CA LYS A 50 14.46 53.47 -21.54
C LYS A 50 15.05 52.48 -20.55
N ALA A 51 14.21 51.63 -19.95
CA ALA A 51 14.59 50.59 -19.01
C ALA A 51 13.60 49.41 -19.06
N ILE A 52 13.98 48.27 -18.48
CA ILE A 52 13.24 47.01 -18.51
C ILE A 52 13.00 46.52 -17.08
N VAL A 53 11.77 46.15 -16.75
CA VAL A 53 11.41 45.50 -15.48
C VAL A 53 10.85 44.10 -15.80
N LEU A 54 11.46 43.05 -15.24
CA LEU A 54 10.92 41.69 -15.31
C LEU A 54 9.98 41.44 -14.13
N TYR A 55 8.77 40.96 -14.38
CA TYR A 55 7.75 40.73 -13.35
C TYR A 55 7.01 39.41 -13.57
N GLY A 56 7.01 38.52 -12.56
CA GLY A 56 6.33 37.21 -12.64
C GLY A 56 4.86 37.23 -12.21
N GLY A 57 4.28 38.40 -11.93
CA GLY A 57 2.94 38.52 -11.34
C GLY A 57 2.95 38.55 -9.81
N GLU A 58 1.77 38.49 -9.19
CA GLU A 58 1.59 38.82 -7.77
C GLU A 58 2.00 37.71 -6.78
N SER A 59 2.05 36.46 -7.24
CA SER A 59 2.27 35.29 -6.39
C SER A 59 3.74 34.89 -6.30
N THR A 60 4.35 34.57 -7.43
CA THR A 60 5.70 34.02 -7.55
C THR A 60 6.42 34.67 -8.72
N PHE A 61 7.63 35.17 -8.52
CA PHE A 61 8.51 35.59 -9.59
C PHE A 61 8.85 34.39 -10.48
N SER A 62 9.62 33.43 -9.94
CA SER A 62 9.86 32.13 -10.59
C SER A 62 10.26 31.05 -9.59
N ALA A 63 9.72 29.85 -9.78
CA ALA A 63 10.00 28.69 -8.94
C ALA A 63 11.27 27.90 -9.36
N GLY A 64 11.96 28.34 -10.42
CA GLY A 64 13.13 27.66 -11.00
C GLY A 64 12.84 27.02 -12.35
N ALA A 65 13.78 26.21 -12.83
CA ALA A 65 13.59 25.43 -14.06
C ALA A 65 12.45 24.41 -13.92
N ASP A 66 11.79 24.06 -15.02
CA ASP A 66 10.81 22.99 -15.01
C ASP A 66 11.50 21.62 -14.88
N VAL A 67 11.34 21.00 -13.71
CA VAL A 67 11.96 19.70 -13.40
C VAL A 67 11.40 18.58 -14.30
N GLY A 68 10.21 18.75 -14.88
CA GLY A 68 9.65 17.80 -15.84
C GLY A 68 10.41 17.72 -17.17
N GLU A 69 11.34 18.65 -17.44
CA GLU A 69 12.18 18.65 -18.63
C GLU A 69 13.37 17.67 -18.53
N PHE A 70 13.76 17.27 -17.32
CA PHE A 70 14.87 16.34 -17.14
C PHE A 70 14.39 14.91 -17.36
N PRO A 71 14.99 14.15 -18.30
CA PRO A 71 14.47 12.85 -18.68
C PRO A 71 14.68 11.80 -17.59
N GLU A 72 13.67 10.95 -17.38
CA GLU A 72 13.77 9.74 -16.56
C GLU A 72 14.61 8.63 -17.26
N LYS A 73 14.83 8.71 -18.59
CA LYS A 73 15.50 7.67 -19.40
C LYS A 73 16.84 8.12 -20.02
N LEU A 74 17.82 7.20 -20.03
CA LEU A 74 19.22 7.40 -20.47
C LEU A 74 19.40 7.93 -21.91
N GLY A 75 18.50 7.61 -22.84
CA GLY A 75 18.68 7.89 -24.28
C GLY A 75 18.25 9.29 -24.75
N SER A 76 17.62 10.09 -23.90
CA SER A 76 17.10 11.43 -24.25
C SER A 76 18.02 12.58 -23.80
N ALA A 77 19.15 12.28 -23.15
CA ALA A 77 20.10 13.28 -22.67
C ALA A 77 20.71 14.12 -23.81
N GLU A 78 20.89 13.54 -25.00
CA GLU A 78 21.49 14.22 -26.16
C GLU A 78 20.57 15.30 -26.77
N ASN A 79 19.26 15.20 -26.63
CA ASN A 79 18.28 16.13 -27.23
C ASN A 79 17.76 17.22 -26.28
N ILE A 80 18.06 17.15 -24.97
CA ILE A 80 17.40 17.99 -23.95
C ILE A 80 18.29 19.11 -23.41
N ILE A 81 19.61 19.04 -23.54
CA ILE A 81 20.51 19.97 -22.85
C ILE A 81 21.12 21.03 -23.79
N SER A 82 20.30 21.64 -24.65
CA SER A 82 20.60 23.00 -25.11
C SER A 82 20.06 23.98 -24.06
N LEU A 83 20.83 24.17 -22.98
CA LEU A 83 20.70 25.35 -22.15
C LEU A 83 21.14 26.55 -23.02
N ASP A 84 20.23 27.05 -23.86
CA ASP A 84 20.49 28.25 -24.67
C ASP A 84 20.49 29.44 -23.70
N THR A 85 21.63 29.62 -23.04
CA THR A 85 21.83 30.57 -21.94
C THR A 85 22.40 31.90 -22.40
N GLU A 86 22.95 31.92 -23.62
CA GLU A 86 23.49 33.11 -24.27
C GLU A 86 22.50 34.29 -24.29
N PRO A 87 21.19 34.10 -24.54
CA PRO A 87 20.23 35.19 -24.45
C PRO A 87 20.18 35.86 -23.07
N PHE A 88 20.37 35.13 -21.96
CA PHE A 88 20.34 35.75 -20.63
C PHE A 88 21.59 36.60 -20.36
N LYS A 89 22.76 36.17 -20.85
CA LYS A 89 24.03 36.92 -20.77
C LYS A 89 24.01 38.17 -21.66
N THR A 90 23.54 38.03 -22.90
CA THR A 90 23.59 39.08 -23.92
C THR A 90 22.42 40.08 -23.85
N LEU A 91 21.24 39.65 -23.39
CA LEU A 91 20.02 40.49 -23.42
C LEU A 91 19.67 41.15 -22.08
N LEU A 92 20.14 40.62 -20.94
CA LEU A 92 19.81 41.18 -19.62
C LEU A 92 21.02 41.81 -18.94
N GLU A 93 22.13 41.09 -18.85
CA GLU A 93 23.30 41.48 -18.07
C GLU A 93 24.21 42.48 -18.79
N THR A 94 24.31 42.37 -20.12
CA THR A 94 25.06 43.31 -20.98
C THR A 94 24.14 44.25 -21.75
N SER A 95 22.87 44.32 -21.33
CA SER A 95 21.88 45.18 -21.99
C SER A 95 22.30 46.65 -21.91
N PRO A 96 22.19 47.43 -23.01
CA PRO A 96 22.46 48.86 -22.99
C PRO A 96 21.40 49.65 -22.19
N LYS A 97 20.32 49.00 -21.74
CA LYS A 97 19.24 49.59 -20.95
C LYS A 97 19.21 48.95 -19.55
N PRO A 98 18.90 49.70 -18.49
CA PRO A 98 18.81 49.13 -17.15
C PRO A 98 17.76 48.02 -17.09
N THR A 99 18.10 46.91 -16.43
CA THR A 99 17.22 45.75 -16.27
C THR A 99 17.00 45.51 -14.77
N VAL A 100 15.75 45.41 -14.35
CA VAL A 100 15.37 45.24 -12.93
C VAL A 100 14.50 44.00 -12.77
N ALA A 101 14.90 43.09 -11.88
CA ALA A 101 14.07 41.97 -11.45
C ALA A 101 13.12 42.42 -10.33
N CYS A 102 11.81 42.39 -10.59
CA CYS A 102 10.76 42.69 -9.63
C CYS A 102 10.28 41.38 -8.97
N ILE A 103 10.85 41.05 -7.80
CA ILE A 103 10.73 39.74 -7.18
C ILE A 103 9.55 39.70 -6.19
N THR A 104 8.48 39.03 -6.62
CA THR A 104 7.34 38.62 -5.79
C THR A 104 7.51 37.18 -5.28
N GLY A 105 7.04 36.89 -4.07
CA GLY A 105 7.01 35.52 -3.54
C GLY A 105 8.35 34.80 -3.62
N THR A 106 8.51 33.84 -4.54
CA THR A 106 9.73 33.03 -4.66
C THR A 106 10.54 33.38 -5.92
N ALA A 107 11.86 33.47 -5.77
CA ALA A 107 12.85 33.40 -6.86
C ALA A 107 13.85 32.28 -6.52
N LEU A 108 13.58 31.07 -6.99
CA LEU A 108 14.39 29.88 -6.67
C LEU A 108 15.08 29.32 -7.92
N GLY A 109 16.26 28.76 -7.73
CA GLY A 109 17.08 28.13 -8.77
C GLY A 109 17.26 29.00 -10.01
N GLY A 110 16.94 28.48 -11.19
CA GLY A 110 16.92 29.25 -12.44
C GLY A 110 16.14 30.57 -12.39
N GLY A 111 15.13 30.70 -11.52
CA GLY A 111 14.40 31.94 -11.27
C GLY A 111 15.26 33.01 -10.56
N LEU A 112 16.10 32.58 -9.61
CA LEU A 112 17.11 33.47 -9.02
C LEU A 112 18.23 33.76 -10.02
N GLU A 113 18.65 32.80 -10.84
CA GLU A 113 19.66 33.02 -11.88
C GLU A 113 19.19 34.05 -12.92
N LEU A 114 17.90 34.03 -13.29
CA LEU A 114 17.27 35.06 -14.11
C LEU A 114 17.32 36.43 -13.44
N ALA A 115 17.05 36.51 -12.14
CA ALA A 115 17.13 37.76 -11.38
C ALA A 115 18.59 38.25 -11.22
N LEU A 116 19.55 37.34 -11.10
CA LEU A 116 20.98 37.63 -11.07
C LEU A 116 21.49 38.16 -12.42
N ALA A 117 20.87 37.76 -13.54
CA ALA A 117 21.21 38.29 -14.86
C ALA A 117 20.72 39.75 -15.07
N CYS A 118 19.79 40.25 -14.23
CA CYS A 118 19.39 41.65 -14.28
C CYS A 118 20.44 42.56 -13.61
N HIS A 119 20.47 43.84 -13.97
CA HIS A 119 21.36 44.81 -13.30
C HIS A 119 20.98 45.02 -11.84
N PHE A 120 19.67 45.11 -11.53
CA PHE A 120 19.14 45.34 -10.18
C PHE A 120 18.03 44.36 -9.79
N ARG A 121 17.84 44.16 -8.48
CA ARG A 121 16.80 43.32 -7.89
C ARG A 121 16.03 44.10 -6.82
N VAL A 122 14.71 44.16 -6.97
CA VAL A 122 13.79 44.75 -5.99
C VAL A 122 12.86 43.66 -5.50
N ALA A 123 12.79 43.41 -4.19
CA ALA A 123 12.07 42.27 -3.62
C ALA A 123 11.20 42.64 -2.42
N LEU A 124 10.17 41.84 -2.17
CA LEU A 124 9.41 41.90 -0.91
C LEU A 124 10.25 41.38 0.25
N SER A 125 10.01 41.88 1.47
CA SER A 125 10.70 41.44 2.68
C SER A 125 10.48 39.96 3.00
N ASP A 126 9.32 39.40 2.65
CA ASP A 126 8.96 37.99 2.83
C ASP A 126 9.33 37.10 1.63
N ALA A 127 9.88 37.67 0.55
CA ALA A 127 10.24 36.92 -0.65
C ALA A 127 11.28 35.83 -0.32
N LYS A 128 11.27 34.70 -1.04
CA LYS A 128 12.16 33.55 -0.81
C LYS A 128 13.14 33.39 -1.96
N LEU A 129 14.42 33.53 -1.68
CA LEU A 129 15.52 33.50 -2.66
C LEU A 129 16.49 32.36 -2.34
N GLY A 130 16.91 31.59 -3.34
CA GLY A 130 17.75 30.40 -3.12
C GLY A 130 18.19 29.71 -4.41
N LEU A 131 19.30 28.98 -4.36
CA LEU A 131 19.76 28.06 -5.41
C LEU A 131 19.71 26.62 -4.88
N PRO A 132 18.55 25.92 -4.96
CA PRO A 132 18.35 24.60 -4.36
C PRO A 132 18.72 23.41 -5.26
N GLU A 133 19.42 23.64 -6.38
CA GLU A 133 19.73 22.65 -7.42
C GLU A 133 20.43 21.39 -6.87
N LEU A 134 21.31 21.55 -5.87
CA LEU A 134 22.03 20.43 -5.27
C LEU A 134 21.10 19.38 -4.63
N ARG A 135 19.88 19.77 -4.22
CA ARG A 135 18.86 18.82 -3.72
C ARG A 135 18.31 17.90 -4.80
N LEU A 136 18.45 18.27 -6.07
CA LEU A 136 18.04 17.49 -7.24
C LEU A 136 19.23 16.76 -7.88
N GLY A 137 20.41 16.80 -7.24
CA GLY A 137 21.64 16.25 -7.84
C GLY A 137 22.17 17.11 -8.98
N LEU A 138 21.76 18.37 -9.07
CA LEU A 138 22.17 19.33 -10.10
C LEU A 138 23.02 20.44 -9.48
N ILE A 139 23.66 21.25 -10.33
CA ILE A 139 24.28 22.51 -9.94
C ILE A 139 23.48 23.67 -10.57
N PRO A 140 23.63 24.93 -10.13
CA PRO A 140 23.14 26.07 -10.90
C PRO A 140 23.69 26.01 -12.33
N GLY A 141 22.87 26.31 -13.33
CA GLY A 141 23.20 26.06 -14.75
C GLY A 141 22.90 27.24 -15.68
N LEU A 142 22.45 28.37 -15.13
CA LEU A 142 22.22 29.63 -15.84
C LEU A 142 23.11 30.74 -15.26
N GLY A 143 24.29 30.41 -14.73
CA GLY A 143 25.26 31.34 -14.21
C GLY A 143 25.30 31.55 -12.71
N GLY A 144 24.49 30.82 -11.95
CA GLY A 144 24.38 30.99 -10.51
C GLY A 144 25.72 30.78 -9.79
N THR A 145 26.54 29.83 -10.25
CA THR A 145 27.89 29.60 -9.67
C THR A 145 28.86 30.74 -9.97
N GLN A 146 28.55 31.61 -10.93
CA GLN A 146 29.42 32.71 -11.34
C GLN A 146 28.94 34.06 -10.83
N ARG A 147 27.65 34.36 -10.94
CA ARG A 147 27.07 35.66 -10.57
C ARG A 147 26.90 35.83 -9.07
N LEU A 148 26.45 34.79 -8.35
CA LEU A 148 26.19 34.91 -6.93
C LEU A 148 27.48 35.18 -6.11
N PRO A 149 28.61 34.46 -6.32
CA PRO A 149 29.87 34.78 -5.64
C PRO A 149 30.38 36.21 -5.91
N ARG A 150 30.14 36.73 -7.11
CA ARG A 150 30.54 38.09 -7.49
C ARG A 150 29.60 39.18 -6.96
N LEU A 151 28.41 38.80 -6.50
CA LEU A 151 27.42 39.72 -5.94
C LEU A 151 27.47 39.78 -4.41
N ILE A 152 27.62 38.65 -3.72
CA ILE A 152 27.56 38.59 -2.24
C ILE A 152 28.85 38.08 -1.58
N GLY A 153 29.88 37.78 -2.37
CA GLY A 153 31.14 37.18 -1.93
C GLY A 153 31.14 35.64 -2.04
N VAL A 154 32.33 35.06 -2.14
CA VAL A 154 32.52 33.63 -2.44
C VAL A 154 32.04 32.72 -1.32
N GLU A 155 32.45 32.95 -0.07
CA GLU A 155 32.04 32.09 1.06
C GLU A 155 30.51 32.13 1.31
N PRO A 156 29.84 33.29 1.39
CA PRO A 156 28.39 33.34 1.55
C PRO A 156 27.63 32.69 0.39
N ALA A 157 28.12 32.83 -0.85
CA ALA A 157 27.53 32.19 -2.02
C ALA A 157 27.68 30.66 -1.99
N LEU A 158 28.88 30.15 -1.70
CA LEU A 158 29.11 28.71 -1.53
C LEU A 158 28.29 28.15 -0.37
N ASP A 159 28.19 28.86 0.76
CA ASP A 159 27.36 28.42 1.88
C ASP A 159 25.87 28.39 1.50
N MET A 160 25.38 29.37 0.75
CA MET A 160 24.00 29.41 0.25
C MET A 160 23.72 28.26 -0.73
N ILE A 161 24.62 28.01 -1.69
CA ILE A 161 24.46 26.96 -2.70
C ILE A 161 24.60 25.57 -2.06
N MET A 162 25.73 25.28 -1.40
CA MET A 162 26.09 23.96 -0.86
C MET A 162 25.08 23.41 0.14
N HIS A 163 24.42 24.28 0.91
CA HIS A 163 23.36 23.88 1.84
C HIS A 163 21.95 24.03 1.26
N SER A 164 21.85 24.49 0.00
CA SER A 164 20.59 24.82 -0.66
C SER A 164 19.70 25.70 0.23
N ARG A 165 20.32 26.73 0.82
CA ARG A 165 19.68 27.60 1.82
C ARG A 165 18.77 28.58 1.10
N ILE A 166 17.52 28.62 1.55
CA ILE A 166 16.55 29.62 1.11
C ILE A 166 16.56 30.74 2.15
N ILE A 167 16.85 31.95 1.71
CA ILE A 167 16.84 33.16 2.54
C ILE A 167 15.62 34.02 2.21
N ASP A 168 15.19 34.85 3.15
CA ASP A 168 14.11 35.81 2.90
C ASP A 168 14.63 37.12 2.30
N GLY A 169 13.73 38.00 1.87
CA GLY A 169 14.08 39.29 1.27
C GLY A 169 14.88 40.19 2.20
N GLU A 170 14.60 40.16 3.50
CA GLU A 170 15.35 40.94 4.50
C GLU A 170 16.81 40.50 4.60
N GLU A 171 17.05 39.20 4.71
CA GLU A 171 18.40 38.65 4.69
C GLU A 171 19.08 38.88 3.33
N ALA A 172 18.36 38.71 2.23
CA ALA A 172 18.86 38.94 0.88
C ALA A 172 19.29 40.40 0.66
N HIS A 173 18.56 41.37 1.22
CA HIS A 173 18.96 42.77 1.16
C HIS A 173 20.22 43.03 2.01
N ARG A 174 20.28 42.44 3.21
CA ARG A 174 21.42 42.59 4.14
C ARG A 174 22.73 42.04 3.57
N CYS A 175 22.69 40.94 2.83
CA CYS A 175 23.87 40.36 2.19
C CYS A 175 24.19 40.97 0.80
N GLY A 176 23.37 41.90 0.31
CA GLY A 176 23.55 42.57 -0.98
C GLY A 176 23.10 41.76 -2.21
N LEU A 177 22.28 40.72 -2.02
CA LEU A 177 21.60 40.01 -3.10
C LEU A 177 20.44 40.84 -3.67
N VAL A 178 19.72 41.56 -2.81
CA VAL A 178 18.61 42.45 -3.18
C VAL A 178 19.05 43.90 -3.01
N ASP A 179 18.89 44.71 -4.05
CA ASP A 179 19.32 46.11 -4.07
C ASP A 179 18.32 47.03 -3.34
N ARG A 180 17.02 46.76 -3.47
CA ARG A 180 15.95 47.51 -2.79
C ARG A 180 14.90 46.58 -2.18
N LEU A 181 14.57 46.84 -0.92
CA LEU A 181 13.59 46.05 -0.16
C LEU A 181 12.26 46.80 -0.02
N VAL A 182 11.15 46.09 -0.26
CA VAL A 182 9.79 46.58 -0.02
C VAL A 182 9.14 45.76 1.09
N PRO A 183 8.64 46.36 2.19
CA PRO A 183 7.94 45.60 3.23
C PRO A 183 6.75 44.82 2.67
N ALA A 184 6.56 43.57 3.10
CA ALA A 184 5.45 42.71 2.65
C ALA A 184 4.06 43.34 2.83
N SER A 185 3.90 44.23 3.82
CA SER A 185 2.67 45.01 4.07
C SER A 185 2.34 46.06 3.01
N ARG A 186 3.29 46.40 2.12
CA ARG A 186 3.14 47.35 1.00
C ARG A 186 3.41 46.67 -0.34
N ARG A 187 2.95 45.43 -0.50
CA ARG A 187 3.19 44.62 -1.70
C ARG A 187 2.77 45.33 -2.99
N GLU A 188 1.67 46.07 -2.93
CA GLU A 188 1.11 46.85 -4.05
C GLU A 188 2.07 47.92 -4.59
N THR A 189 3.05 48.37 -3.79
CA THR A 189 4.04 49.37 -4.24
C THR A 189 5.27 48.74 -4.89
N LEU A 190 5.46 47.42 -4.82
CA LEU A 190 6.67 46.74 -5.30
C LEU A 190 7.00 47.09 -6.76
N LEU A 191 6.00 46.99 -7.65
CA LEU A 191 6.20 47.25 -9.07
C LEU A 191 6.57 48.71 -9.34
N ARG A 192 5.97 49.65 -8.59
CA ARG A 192 6.29 51.08 -8.65
C ARG A 192 7.74 51.33 -8.23
N GLU A 193 8.18 50.72 -7.12
CA GLU A 193 9.56 50.82 -6.64
C GLU A 193 10.57 50.23 -7.65
N ALA A 194 10.24 49.09 -8.27
CA ALA A 194 11.07 48.51 -9.33
C ALA A 194 11.20 49.43 -10.55
N CYS A 195 10.09 50.08 -10.97
CA CYS A 195 10.11 51.06 -12.05
C CYS A 195 10.91 52.32 -11.65
N ALA A 196 10.80 52.78 -10.40
CA ALA A 196 11.56 53.92 -9.90
C ALA A 196 13.07 53.66 -9.94
N VAL A 197 13.52 52.48 -9.49
CA VAL A 197 14.93 52.07 -9.61
C VAL A 197 15.38 52.01 -11.08
N ALA A 198 14.53 51.46 -11.96
CA ALA A 198 14.83 51.38 -13.39
C ALA A 198 15.04 52.77 -14.02
N LEU A 199 14.18 53.74 -13.67
CA LEU A 199 14.27 55.13 -14.13
C LEU A 199 15.46 55.88 -13.54
N GLU A 200 15.75 55.68 -12.25
CA GLU A 200 16.87 56.31 -11.57
C GLU A 200 18.18 56.02 -12.32
N VAL A 201 18.39 54.78 -12.71
CA VAL A 201 19.58 54.34 -13.45
C VAL A 201 19.52 54.79 -14.91
N ALA A 202 18.34 54.77 -15.54
CA ALA A 202 18.19 55.26 -16.92
C ALA A 202 18.48 56.77 -17.05
N SER A 203 18.22 57.55 -15.99
CA SER A 203 18.49 58.98 -15.95
C SER A 203 19.96 59.33 -15.71
N ASP A 204 20.75 58.39 -15.18
CA ASP A 204 22.17 58.56 -14.89
C ASP A 204 22.94 57.29 -15.27
N PRO A 205 23.46 57.22 -16.51
CA PRO A 205 24.21 56.06 -16.99
C PRO A 205 25.44 55.70 -16.14
N GLN A 206 25.98 56.62 -15.33
CA GLN A 206 27.10 56.31 -14.43
C GLN A 206 26.70 55.36 -13.29
N LYS A 207 25.40 55.23 -13.00
CA LYS A 207 24.86 54.28 -12.03
C LYS A 207 24.73 52.86 -12.57
N MET A 208 24.97 52.63 -13.86
CA MET A 208 24.92 51.29 -14.44
C MET A 208 26.09 50.44 -13.91
N PRO A 209 25.83 49.30 -13.25
CA PRO A 209 26.90 48.43 -12.79
C PRO A 209 27.55 47.70 -13.99
N PRO A 210 28.84 47.35 -13.91
CA PRO A 210 29.44 46.44 -14.88
C PRO A 210 28.79 45.05 -14.80
N PRO A 211 28.81 44.26 -15.90
CA PRO A 211 28.32 42.89 -15.90
C PRO A 211 28.88 42.07 -14.73
N LEU A 212 28.01 41.38 -13.98
CA LEU A 212 28.42 40.58 -12.83
C LEU A 212 29.48 39.56 -13.20
N LEU A 213 29.43 38.93 -14.37
CA LEU A 213 30.45 37.97 -14.83
C LEU A 213 31.87 38.55 -14.92
N THR A 214 32.00 39.85 -15.15
CA THR A 214 33.30 40.56 -15.24
C THR A 214 33.73 41.18 -13.91
N ARG A 215 32.85 41.18 -12.91
CA ARG A 215 33.05 41.87 -11.64
C ARG A 215 33.99 41.07 -10.72
N THR A 216 34.98 41.74 -10.13
CA THR A 216 36.00 41.12 -9.27
C THR A 216 36.15 41.76 -7.89
N ASP A 217 35.54 42.92 -7.65
CA ASP A 217 35.65 43.69 -6.39
C ASP A 217 35.23 42.89 -5.14
N LYS A 218 34.22 42.03 -5.26
CA LYS A 218 33.71 41.17 -4.18
C LYS A 218 34.31 39.75 -4.19
N LEU A 219 35.16 39.44 -5.17
CA LEU A 219 35.98 38.23 -5.13
C LEU A 219 37.15 38.41 -4.15
N GLY A 220 37.69 39.63 -4.01
CA GLY A 220 38.74 39.99 -3.05
C GLY A 220 40.06 39.22 -3.23
N ASN A 221 40.96 39.30 -2.24
CA ASN A 221 42.02 38.30 -2.04
C ASN A 221 41.41 37.00 -1.51
N ALA A 222 40.38 36.45 -2.17
CA ALA A 222 39.88 35.13 -1.84
C ALA A 222 41.07 34.18 -1.86
N ASP A 223 41.45 33.68 -0.69
CA ASP A 223 42.45 32.63 -0.57
C ASP A 223 41.81 31.37 -1.18
N VAL A 224 42.02 31.23 -2.49
CA VAL A 224 41.50 30.12 -3.28
C VAL A 224 41.88 28.80 -2.63
N GLU A 225 43.07 28.72 -2.04
CA GLU A 225 43.56 27.54 -1.35
C GLU A 225 42.79 27.29 -0.03
N LYS A 226 42.45 28.35 0.72
CA LYS A 226 41.55 28.25 1.88
C LYS A 226 40.15 27.79 1.50
N ILE A 227 39.57 28.29 0.40
CA ILE A 227 38.24 27.87 -0.07
C ILE A 227 38.29 26.41 -0.54
N ARG A 228 39.30 26.06 -1.34
CA ARG A 228 39.54 24.70 -1.84
C ARG A 228 39.66 23.72 -0.67
N SER A 229 40.51 24.00 0.31
CA SER A 229 40.71 23.16 1.49
C SER A 229 39.48 23.07 2.40
N LYS A 230 38.63 24.10 2.46
CA LYS A 230 37.38 24.11 3.24
C LYS A 230 36.26 23.26 2.61
N TYR A 231 36.02 23.40 1.30
CA TYR A 231 34.82 22.83 0.67
C TYR A 231 35.09 21.57 -0.18
N LEU A 232 36.22 21.49 -0.88
CA LEU A 232 36.47 20.42 -1.84
C LEU A 232 36.64 19.03 -1.19
N PRO A 233 37.37 18.85 -0.06
CA PRO A 233 37.53 17.54 0.56
C PRO A 233 36.19 16.88 0.94
N ARG A 234 35.27 17.64 1.55
CA ARG A 234 33.93 17.15 1.91
C ARG A 234 33.09 16.80 0.69
N ALA A 235 33.20 17.58 -0.38
CA ALA A 235 32.49 17.34 -1.62
C ALA A 235 32.99 16.07 -2.35
N VAL A 236 34.30 15.84 -2.35
CA VAL A 236 34.93 14.61 -2.87
C VAL A 236 34.53 13.40 -2.03
N GLU A 237 34.52 13.52 -0.71
CA GLU A 237 34.05 12.47 0.19
C GLU A 237 32.59 12.09 -0.10
N MET A 238 31.72 13.09 -0.31
CA MET A 238 30.32 12.85 -0.66
C MET A 238 30.18 12.10 -1.98
N ARG A 239 30.96 12.47 -3.01
CA ARG A 239 31.01 11.75 -4.29
C ARG A 239 31.43 10.30 -4.10
N GLN A 240 32.51 10.06 -3.35
CA GLN A 240 33.04 8.70 -3.13
C GLN A 240 32.06 7.81 -2.36
N LYS A 241 31.36 8.35 -1.36
CA LYS A 241 30.42 7.59 -0.52
C LYS A 241 29.05 7.38 -1.16
N THR A 242 28.55 8.35 -1.92
CA THR A 242 27.14 8.37 -2.35
C THR A 242 26.94 8.47 -3.86
N GLY A 243 28.00 8.66 -4.64
CA GLY A 243 27.92 8.92 -6.09
C GLY A 243 27.40 10.32 -6.45
N GLN A 244 27.15 11.19 -5.46
CA GLN A 244 26.65 12.54 -5.66
C GLN A 244 27.75 13.49 -6.14
N ILE A 245 27.92 13.60 -7.45
CA ILE A 245 28.95 14.42 -8.10
C ILE A 245 28.68 15.93 -8.04
N GLN A 246 27.45 16.34 -7.76
CA GLN A 246 27.00 17.73 -7.86
C GLN A 246 27.70 18.66 -6.86
N PHE A 247 28.03 18.16 -5.66
CA PHE A 247 28.73 18.93 -4.64
C PHE A 247 30.15 19.30 -5.10
N GLU A 248 30.89 18.33 -5.63
CA GLU A 248 32.25 18.55 -6.13
C GLU A 248 32.22 19.46 -7.37
N SER A 249 31.26 19.19 -8.26
CA SER A 249 31.03 19.95 -9.48
C SER A 249 30.76 21.43 -9.19
N CYS A 250 29.91 21.73 -8.21
CA CYS A 250 29.60 23.10 -7.83
C CYS A 250 30.84 23.86 -7.33
N VAL A 251 31.63 23.23 -6.44
CA VAL A 251 32.85 23.86 -5.91
C VAL A 251 33.86 24.10 -7.04
N ARG A 252 34.03 23.14 -7.95
CA ARG A 252 34.92 23.27 -9.10
C ARG A 252 34.50 24.39 -10.07
N ALA A 253 33.21 24.49 -10.38
CA ALA A 253 32.69 25.56 -11.24
C ALA A 253 32.97 26.96 -10.66
N VAL A 254 32.76 27.12 -9.35
CA VAL A 254 33.06 28.39 -8.65
C VAL A 254 34.56 28.68 -8.66
N LEU A 255 35.40 27.71 -8.32
CA LEU A 255 36.86 27.88 -8.27
C LEU A 255 37.43 28.24 -9.64
N GLU A 256 37.01 27.56 -10.71
CA GLU A 256 37.47 27.83 -12.07
C GLU A 256 37.23 29.29 -12.49
N GLY A 257 36.05 29.83 -12.17
CA GLY A 257 35.72 31.21 -12.45
C GLY A 257 36.53 32.23 -11.65
N ILE A 258 36.99 31.87 -10.45
CA ILE A 258 37.83 32.73 -9.60
C ILE A 258 39.29 32.68 -10.05
N GLU A 259 39.83 31.47 -10.25
CA GLU A 259 41.24 31.23 -10.55
C GLU A 259 41.68 31.81 -11.90
N ARG A 260 40.80 31.72 -12.91
CA ARG A 260 41.09 32.26 -14.25
C ARG A 260 40.69 33.72 -14.41
N GLY A 261 40.30 34.41 -13.33
CA GLY A 261 40.04 35.84 -13.31
C GLY A 261 38.86 36.32 -14.16
N GLY A 262 37.99 35.42 -14.65
CA GLY A 262 36.87 35.77 -15.53
C GLY A 262 35.69 34.81 -15.40
N GLY A 263 34.46 35.35 -15.44
CA GLY A 263 33.22 34.58 -15.31
C GLY A 263 32.96 33.63 -16.48
N ASP A 264 33.57 33.86 -17.64
CA ASP A 264 33.33 33.07 -18.86
C ASP A 264 33.92 31.65 -18.79
N ALA A 265 35.11 31.49 -18.22
CA ALA A 265 35.71 30.17 -18.04
C ALA A 265 34.92 29.32 -17.03
N GLY A 266 34.53 29.94 -15.91
CA GLY A 266 33.68 29.29 -14.90
C GLY A 266 32.28 28.97 -15.44
N TRP A 267 31.70 29.83 -16.27
CA TRP A 267 30.41 29.60 -16.93
C TRP A 267 30.47 28.42 -17.91
N ALA A 268 31.50 28.35 -18.74
CA ALA A 268 31.68 27.23 -19.67
C ALA A 268 31.82 25.90 -18.91
N LEU A 269 32.58 25.90 -17.80
CA LEU A 269 32.69 24.72 -16.94
C LEU A 269 31.39 24.40 -16.18
N GLU A 270 30.63 25.41 -15.73
CA GLU A 270 29.32 25.25 -15.12
C GLU A 270 28.38 24.49 -16.06
N ALA A 271 28.26 24.92 -17.32
CA ALA A 271 27.41 24.28 -18.31
C ALA A 271 27.83 22.82 -18.59
N GLU A 272 29.13 22.55 -18.64
CA GLU A 272 29.66 21.19 -18.80
C GLU A 272 29.33 20.30 -17.59
N LEU A 273 29.64 20.78 -16.39
CA LEU A 273 29.41 20.03 -15.16
C LEU A 273 27.91 19.84 -14.86
N PHE A 274 27.07 20.80 -15.25
CA PHE A 274 25.62 20.65 -15.18
C PHE A 274 25.14 19.45 -16.01
N ARG A 275 25.63 19.30 -17.24
CA ARG A 275 25.28 18.16 -18.11
C ARG A 275 25.72 16.84 -17.49
N GLN A 276 26.91 16.79 -16.92
CA GLN A 276 27.42 15.61 -16.22
C GLN A 276 26.53 15.27 -15.00
N CYS A 277 26.16 16.27 -14.21
CA CYS A 277 25.25 16.10 -13.06
C CYS A 277 23.88 15.57 -13.48
N ALA A 278 23.26 16.18 -14.49
CA ALA A 278 21.97 15.76 -15.02
C ALA A 278 21.98 14.33 -15.58
N ALA A 279 23.12 13.89 -16.12
CA ALA A 279 23.31 12.52 -16.59
C ALA A 279 23.61 11.51 -15.46
N SER A 280 23.86 11.94 -14.22
CA SER A 280 24.22 11.03 -13.12
C SER A 280 23.02 10.22 -12.61
N GLU A 281 23.28 9.00 -12.11
CA GLU A 281 22.24 8.17 -11.49
C GLU A 281 21.64 8.82 -10.23
N ALA A 282 22.49 9.46 -9.42
CA ALA A 282 22.06 10.15 -8.21
C ALA A 282 21.09 11.30 -8.51
N SER A 283 21.34 12.10 -9.56
CA SER A 283 20.42 13.17 -9.96
C SER A 283 19.08 12.62 -10.43
N ARG A 284 19.09 11.58 -11.27
CA ARG A 284 17.86 10.93 -11.74
C ARG A 284 17.01 10.39 -10.58
N ALA A 285 17.66 9.74 -9.61
CA ALA A 285 17.03 9.28 -8.38
C ALA A 285 16.43 10.42 -7.54
N LEU A 286 17.15 11.52 -7.33
CA LEU A 286 16.66 12.67 -6.56
C LEU A 286 15.49 13.37 -7.27
N ILE A 287 15.55 13.49 -8.60
CA ILE A 287 14.47 14.03 -9.42
C ILE A 287 13.24 13.13 -9.35
N HIS A 288 13.40 11.80 -9.44
CA HIS A 288 12.30 10.84 -9.25
C HIS A 288 11.60 11.06 -7.90
N VAL A 289 12.35 11.09 -6.78
CA VAL A 289 11.78 11.32 -5.44
C VAL A 289 11.04 12.66 -5.36
N PHE A 290 11.60 13.71 -5.94
CA PHE A 290 10.98 15.04 -5.96
C PHE A 290 9.66 15.05 -6.73
N LEU A 291 9.63 14.45 -7.93
CA LEU A 291 8.42 14.35 -8.75
C LEU A 291 7.38 13.44 -8.11
N ALA A 292 7.80 12.28 -7.59
CA ALA A 292 6.95 11.33 -6.89
C ALA A 292 6.28 11.97 -5.67
N SER A 293 7.04 12.70 -4.84
CA SER A 293 6.52 13.38 -3.64
C SER A 293 5.44 14.43 -3.94
N ARG A 294 5.44 15.00 -5.16
CA ARG A 294 4.41 15.96 -5.61
C ARG A 294 3.19 15.29 -6.23
N ARG A 295 3.29 14.01 -6.60
CA ARG A 295 2.27 13.22 -7.30
C ARG A 295 1.65 12.13 -6.43
N THR A 296 1.94 12.11 -5.13
CA THR A 296 1.40 11.12 -4.18
C THR A 296 -0.11 11.23 -4.00
N VAL A 297 -0.71 12.38 -4.32
CA VAL A 297 -2.14 12.61 -4.24
C VAL A 297 -2.78 12.39 -5.62
N THR A 298 -3.75 11.48 -5.69
CA THR A 298 -4.62 11.28 -6.85
C THR A 298 -5.65 12.40 -6.95
N ASN A 299 -6.01 12.81 -8.17
CA ASN A 299 -6.99 13.88 -8.38
C ASN A 299 -8.40 13.41 -7.98
N PHE A 300 -8.87 13.87 -6.82
CA PHE A 300 -10.27 13.70 -6.41
C PHE A 300 -11.14 14.82 -6.98
N LYS A 301 -12.42 14.52 -7.24
CA LYS A 301 -13.42 15.56 -7.47
C LYS A 301 -13.60 16.36 -6.18
N ALA A 302 -13.46 17.68 -6.25
CA ALA A 302 -13.59 18.54 -5.08
C ALA A 302 -14.96 18.35 -4.42
N GLU A 303 -14.97 18.07 -3.12
CA GLU A 303 -16.20 18.02 -2.33
C GLU A 303 -16.71 19.44 -2.02
N PRO A 304 -17.99 19.75 -2.31
CA PRO A 304 -18.58 21.03 -1.95
C PRO A 304 -18.49 21.27 -0.44
N HIS A 305 -18.10 22.49 -0.04
CA HIS A 305 -18.01 22.92 1.37
C HIS A 305 -16.97 22.19 2.24
N LEU A 306 -15.97 21.52 1.65
CA LEU A 306 -14.83 21.01 2.42
C LEU A 306 -13.97 22.17 2.95
N HIS A 307 -13.79 22.26 4.26
CA HIS A 307 -12.90 23.21 4.92
C HIS A 307 -11.68 22.52 5.55
N GLU A 308 -10.59 23.25 5.73
CA GLU A 308 -9.46 22.77 6.54
C GLU A 308 -9.88 22.63 8.01
N PRO A 309 -9.46 21.56 8.71
CA PRO A 309 -9.88 21.34 10.09
C PRO A 309 -9.26 22.40 11.01
N ARG A 310 -10.11 23.17 11.70
CA ARG A 310 -9.70 24.27 12.58
C ARG A 310 -9.45 23.78 14.01
N THR A 311 -10.28 22.85 14.47
CA THR A 311 -10.19 22.24 15.79
C THR A 311 -10.00 20.75 15.65
N VAL A 312 -8.86 20.24 16.16
CA VAL A 312 -8.50 18.83 16.11
C VAL A 312 -8.43 18.27 17.52
N ALA A 313 -9.10 17.15 17.77
CA ALA A 313 -8.95 16.43 19.03
C ALA A 313 -7.85 15.38 18.91
N VAL A 314 -6.91 15.35 19.86
CA VAL A 314 -5.87 14.33 19.96
C VAL A 314 -6.15 13.47 21.18
N ILE A 315 -6.37 12.16 20.96
CA ILE A 315 -6.74 11.22 22.03
C ILE A 315 -5.52 10.42 22.46
N GLY A 316 -5.08 10.60 23.69
CA GLY A 316 -3.82 10.08 24.20
C GLY A 316 -2.69 11.06 23.93
N GLY A 317 -2.09 11.57 24.99
CA GLY A 317 -0.97 12.50 25.02
C GLY A 317 0.33 11.79 25.36
N GLY A 318 0.59 10.60 24.79
CA GLY A 318 1.89 9.92 24.86
C GLY A 318 2.94 10.56 23.94
N LEU A 319 3.98 9.81 23.56
CA LEU A 319 5.03 10.30 22.64
C LEU A 319 4.44 10.79 21.29
N MET A 320 3.62 9.94 20.66
CA MET A 320 2.98 10.26 19.37
C MET A 320 1.96 11.38 19.51
N GLY A 321 1.04 11.26 20.46
CA GLY A 321 0.00 12.26 20.70
C GLY A 321 0.54 13.66 20.98
N SER A 322 1.54 13.79 21.86
CA SER A 322 2.20 15.08 22.11
C SER A 322 2.90 15.62 20.86
N GLY A 323 3.53 14.75 20.05
CA GLY A 323 4.15 15.17 18.78
C GLY A 323 3.14 15.67 17.75
N ILE A 324 1.98 14.99 17.64
CA ILE A 324 0.88 15.38 16.74
C ILE A 324 0.28 16.72 17.22
N ALA A 325 -0.03 16.84 18.52
CA ALA A 325 -0.55 18.08 19.11
C ALA A 325 0.41 19.25 18.90
N ALA A 326 1.71 19.06 19.12
CA ALA A 326 2.72 20.08 18.86
C ALA A 326 2.76 20.49 17.38
N CYS A 327 2.68 19.53 16.44
CA CYS A 327 2.65 19.81 15.01
C CYS A 327 1.43 20.66 14.60
N ILE A 328 0.25 20.39 15.17
CA ILE A 328 -0.96 21.18 14.94
C ILE A 328 -0.79 22.60 15.49
N LEU A 329 -0.30 22.75 16.72
CA LEU A 329 -0.10 24.05 17.36
C LEU A 329 0.95 24.91 16.64
N GLN A 330 2.02 24.29 16.14
CA GLN A 330 3.06 24.96 15.34
C GLN A 330 2.52 25.58 14.04
N ASN A 331 1.48 24.98 13.46
CA ASN A 331 0.88 25.44 12.21
C ASN A 331 -0.39 26.29 12.42
N GLY A 332 -0.67 26.73 13.66
CA GLY A 332 -1.77 27.66 13.96
C GLY A 332 -3.11 26.99 14.32
N GLY A 333 -3.19 25.66 14.32
CA GLY A 333 -4.43 24.93 14.67
C GLY A 333 -4.78 24.98 16.16
N ARG A 334 -6.02 24.59 16.49
CA ARG A 334 -6.51 24.41 17.87
C ARG A 334 -6.53 22.93 18.23
N VAL A 335 -6.12 22.59 19.45
CA VAL A 335 -6.03 21.21 19.93
C VAL A 335 -6.91 20.99 21.15
N VAL A 336 -7.76 19.97 21.09
CA VAL A 336 -8.40 19.36 22.26
C VAL A 336 -7.62 18.10 22.63
N LEU A 337 -6.88 18.11 23.73
CA LEU A 337 -6.08 16.99 24.19
C LEU A 337 -6.84 16.18 25.24
N LYS A 338 -7.17 14.92 24.93
CA LYS A 338 -7.85 14.01 25.85
C LYS A 338 -6.88 12.99 26.44
N GLU A 339 -6.85 12.88 27.76
CA GLU A 339 -6.05 11.88 28.49
C GLU A 339 -6.89 10.98 29.40
N VAL A 340 -6.27 9.99 30.03
CA VAL A 340 -6.96 9.05 30.94
C VAL A 340 -7.09 9.58 32.37
N ASN A 341 -6.21 10.49 32.80
CA ASN A 341 -6.23 11.13 34.11
C ASN A 341 -5.42 12.43 34.11
N GLU A 342 -5.56 13.22 35.17
CA GLU A 342 -4.93 14.55 35.32
C GLU A 342 -3.39 14.50 35.27
N ASN A 343 -2.78 13.47 35.87
CA ASN A 343 -1.31 13.33 35.87
C ASN A 343 -0.77 13.09 34.46
N ALA A 344 -1.43 12.22 33.69
CA ALA A 344 -1.08 11.95 32.30
C ALA A 344 -1.29 13.19 31.43
N LEU A 345 -2.38 13.93 31.65
CA LEU A 345 -2.68 15.19 30.96
C LEU A 345 -1.59 16.25 31.22
N ALA A 346 -1.23 16.46 32.48
CA ALA A 346 -0.17 17.41 32.86
C ALA A 346 1.17 17.03 32.22
N ALA A 347 1.55 15.75 32.25
CA ALA A 347 2.77 15.26 31.62
C ALA A 347 2.75 15.43 30.09
N ALA A 348 1.59 15.25 29.45
CA ALA A 348 1.44 15.45 28.02
C ALA A 348 1.61 16.91 27.60
N ILE A 349 1.03 17.85 28.37
CA ILE A 349 1.16 19.29 28.16
C ILE A 349 2.63 19.72 28.29
N GLN A 350 3.33 19.27 29.36
CA GLN A 350 4.76 19.57 29.53
C GLN A 350 5.60 19.07 28.35
N ARG A 351 5.30 17.88 27.83
CA ARG A 351 5.99 17.32 26.65
C ARG A 351 5.71 18.15 25.39
N ILE A 352 4.48 18.62 25.18
CA ILE A 352 4.12 19.52 24.07
C ILE A 352 4.89 20.83 24.18
N GLU A 353 4.88 21.48 25.34
CA GLU A 353 5.59 22.74 25.58
C GLU A 353 7.10 22.61 25.35
N ALA A 354 7.71 21.50 25.77
CA ALA A 354 9.12 21.21 25.52
C ALA A 354 9.43 21.08 24.01
N ILE A 355 8.55 20.45 23.23
CA ILE A 355 8.71 20.34 21.77
C ILE A 355 8.58 21.72 21.12
N LEU A 356 7.57 22.52 21.52
CA LEU A 356 7.32 23.86 20.98
C LEU A 356 8.46 24.84 21.30
N SER A 357 8.99 24.81 22.52
CA SER A 357 10.13 25.62 22.94
C SER A 357 11.37 25.32 22.11
N ARG A 358 11.68 24.04 21.87
CA ARG A 358 12.79 23.63 20.99
C ARG A 358 12.61 24.09 19.54
N ALA A 359 11.36 24.17 19.08
CA ALA A 359 11.00 24.67 17.75
C ALA A 359 10.94 26.21 17.66
N LYS A 360 11.27 26.94 18.74
CA LYS A 360 11.22 28.41 18.82
C LYS A 360 9.85 29.01 18.46
N VAL A 361 8.77 28.31 18.82
CA VAL A 361 7.39 28.77 18.65
C VAL A 361 6.95 29.53 19.91
N ASP A 362 6.09 30.56 19.76
CA ASP A 362 5.47 31.25 20.89
C ASP A 362 4.59 30.26 21.70
N THR A 363 5.11 29.86 22.86
CA THR A 363 4.47 28.90 23.75
C THR A 363 3.24 29.47 24.43
N ALA A 364 3.16 30.79 24.66
CA ALA A 364 2.02 31.42 25.29
C ALA A 364 0.81 31.40 24.35
N ASP A 365 1.03 31.68 23.06
CA ASP A 365 -0.01 31.55 22.05
C ASP A 365 -0.47 30.10 21.85
N ALA A 366 0.47 29.17 21.73
CA ALA A 366 0.16 27.76 21.60
C ALA A 366 -0.65 27.24 22.81
N ARG A 367 -0.34 27.70 24.04
CA ARG A 367 -1.05 27.31 25.25
C ARG A 367 -2.51 27.78 25.25
N ARG A 368 -2.81 28.96 24.69
CA ARG A 368 -4.19 29.48 24.53
C ARG A 368 -5.02 28.63 23.53
N ARG A 369 -4.36 27.98 22.58
CA ARG A 369 -4.98 27.11 21.57
C ARG A 369 -5.04 25.63 21.98
N LEU A 370 -4.52 25.27 23.15
CA LEU A 370 -4.52 23.92 23.70
C LEU A 370 -5.49 23.80 24.88
N GLN A 371 -6.53 23.00 24.71
CA GLN A 371 -7.50 22.68 25.77
C GLN A 371 -7.36 21.21 26.17
N GLY A 372 -7.09 20.95 27.45
CA GLY A 372 -6.96 19.59 28.00
C GLY A 372 -8.26 19.10 28.64
N THR A 373 -8.52 17.80 28.59
CA THR A 373 -9.64 17.14 29.27
C THR A 373 -9.32 15.68 29.60
N ILE A 374 -10.00 15.11 30.61
CA ILE A 374 -10.00 13.67 30.90
C ILE A 374 -11.33 12.99 30.52
N GLU A 375 -12.37 13.78 30.24
CA GLU A 375 -13.72 13.30 29.93
C GLU A 375 -14.05 13.46 28.44
N PHE A 376 -14.90 12.56 27.93
CA PHE A 376 -15.51 12.70 26.59
C PHE A 376 -16.73 13.64 26.66
N ASP A 377 -16.49 14.92 26.88
CA ASP A 377 -17.54 15.94 27.01
C ASP A 377 -18.14 16.33 25.64
N LYS A 378 -19.45 16.08 25.47
CA LYS A 378 -20.19 16.42 24.25
C LYS A 378 -20.12 17.91 23.88
N LYS A 379 -20.06 18.83 24.84
CA LYS A 379 -19.96 20.28 24.56
C LYS A 379 -18.61 20.64 23.94
N LEU A 380 -17.56 19.95 24.33
CA LEU A 380 -16.21 20.19 23.82
C LEU A 380 -15.98 19.50 22.47
N PHE A 381 -16.52 18.30 22.30
CA PHE A 381 -16.30 17.48 21.11
C PHE A 381 -17.29 17.74 19.96
N SER A 382 -18.39 18.48 20.18
CA SER A 382 -19.36 18.78 19.11
C SER A 382 -18.79 19.64 18.00
N ASP A 383 -17.83 20.52 18.31
CA ASP A 383 -17.23 21.49 17.38
C ASP A 383 -15.88 21.01 16.82
N VAL A 384 -15.50 19.76 17.08
CA VAL A 384 -14.26 19.15 16.57
C VAL A 384 -14.48 18.73 15.12
N ASP A 385 -13.60 19.17 14.22
CA ASP A 385 -13.65 18.82 12.79
C ASP A 385 -13.02 17.44 12.51
N LEU A 386 -11.95 17.12 13.25
CA LEU A 386 -11.14 15.91 13.07
C LEU A 386 -10.66 15.40 14.43
N VAL A 387 -10.80 14.10 14.65
CA VAL A 387 -10.15 13.39 15.77
C VAL A 387 -8.94 12.63 15.25
N VAL A 388 -7.82 12.67 15.97
CA VAL A 388 -6.66 11.79 15.76
C VAL A 388 -6.41 11.01 17.05
N GLU A 389 -6.77 9.73 17.03
CA GLU A 389 -6.57 8.81 18.16
C GLU A 389 -5.14 8.26 18.16
N ALA A 390 -4.40 8.45 19.25
CA ALA A 390 -3.01 8.04 19.45
C ALA A 390 -2.79 7.37 20.83
N ALA A 391 -3.77 6.59 21.28
CA ALA A 391 -3.69 5.79 22.49
C ALA A 391 -2.99 4.43 22.21
N VAL A 392 -2.94 3.59 23.25
CA VAL A 392 -2.26 2.28 23.23
C VAL A 392 -2.71 1.38 22.08
N GLU A 393 -1.79 0.57 21.57
CA GLU A 393 -2.02 -0.34 20.44
C GLU A 393 -2.79 -1.61 20.88
N ASN A 394 -4.05 -1.42 21.29
CA ASN A 394 -4.94 -2.49 21.72
C ASN A 394 -6.34 -2.31 21.11
N VAL A 395 -6.86 -3.37 20.49
CA VAL A 395 -8.14 -3.33 19.76
C VAL A 395 -9.31 -2.95 20.66
N GLN A 396 -9.43 -3.57 21.84
CA GLN A 396 -10.55 -3.34 22.76
C GLN A 396 -10.53 -1.93 23.34
N ALA A 397 -9.34 -1.42 23.70
CA ALA A 397 -9.17 -0.06 24.17
C ALA A 397 -9.60 0.96 23.09
N LYS A 398 -9.15 0.77 21.85
CA LYS A 398 -9.55 1.63 20.72
C LYS A 398 -11.04 1.53 20.43
N GLN A 399 -11.63 0.34 20.40
CA GLN A 399 -13.08 0.17 20.27
C GLN A 399 -13.87 0.89 21.39
N GLY A 400 -13.35 0.90 22.62
CA GLY A 400 -13.91 1.69 23.73
C GLY A 400 -13.86 3.20 23.45
N ILE A 401 -12.69 3.71 23.06
CA ILE A 401 -12.48 5.13 22.72
C ILE A 401 -13.42 5.57 21.59
N PHE A 402 -13.49 4.79 20.50
CA PHE A 402 -14.29 5.14 19.33
C PHE A 402 -15.79 5.12 19.61
N ARG A 403 -16.28 4.24 20.50
CA ARG A 403 -17.68 4.29 20.98
C ARG A 403 -17.98 5.63 21.65
N SER A 404 -17.14 6.05 22.59
CA SER A 404 -17.31 7.34 23.26
C SER A 404 -17.23 8.52 22.29
N LEU A 405 -16.30 8.48 21.33
CA LEU A 405 -16.20 9.50 20.28
C LEU A 405 -17.45 9.57 19.39
N ALA A 406 -18.03 8.42 19.03
CA ALA A 406 -19.25 8.37 18.22
C ALA A 406 -20.45 9.02 18.92
N GLU A 407 -20.48 9.01 20.25
CA GLU A 407 -21.56 9.61 21.06
C GLU A 407 -21.37 11.13 21.29
N CYS A 408 -20.12 11.60 21.38
CA CYS A 408 -19.81 13.00 21.73
C CYS A 408 -19.46 13.91 20.53
N THR A 409 -19.13 13.35 19.36
CA THR A 409 -18.76 14.15 18.16
C THR A 409 -19.95 14.40 17.23
N GLY A 410 -19.91 15.53 16.50
CA GLY A 410 -20.92 15.85 15.50
C GLY A 410 -20.82 14.98 14.23
N PRO A 411 -21.89 14.90 13.41
CA PRO A 411 -21.91 14.11 12.17
C PRO A 411 -20.96 14.64 11.08
N HIS A 412 -20.44 15.87 11.23
CA HIS A 412 -19.44 16.45 10.34
C HIS A 412 -18.01 16.00 10.67
N CYS A 413 -17.77 15.53 11.90
CA CYS A 413 -16.45 15.17 12.41
C CYS A 413 -15.94 13.87 11.77
N ILE A 414 -14.70 13.88 11.32
CA ILE A 414 -13.97 12.69 10.84
C ILE A 414 -13.22 12.06 12.01
N LEU A 415 -13.32 10.74 12.15
CA LEU A 415 -12.64 10.00 13.22
C LEU A 415 -11.43 9.28 12.65
N ALA A 416 -10.22 9.80 12.91
CA ALA A 416 -8.98 9.19 12.47
C ALA A 416 -8.25 8.45 13.62
N THR A 417 -7.55 7.37 13.28
CA THR A 417 -6.63 6.67 14.20
C THR A 417 -5.18 6.72 13.68
N ASN A 418 -4.24 6.90 14.59
CA ASN A 418 -2.79 6.79 14.40
C ASN A 418 -2.26 5.38 14.71
N THR A 419 -3.13 4.37 14.75
CA THR A 419 -2.67 2.97 14.88
C THR A 419 -1.69 2.62 13.76
N SER A 420 -0.80 1.66 14.01
CA SER A 420 0.31 1.30 13.12
C SER A 420 0.17 -0.10 12.51
N THR A 421 -0.67 -0.94 13.13
CA THR A 421 -0.82 -2.36 12.77
C THR A 421 -2.27 -2.87 12.82
N ILE A 422 -3.18 -2.18 13.52
CA ILE A 422 -4.56 -2.64 13.70
C ILE A 422 -5.38 -2.38 12.44
N ASN A 423 -6.09 -3.40 11.98
CA ASN A 423 -7.08 -3.28 10.91
C ASN A 423 -8.23 -2.34 11.35
N LEU A 424 -8.46 -1.26 10.60
CA LEU A 424 -9.45 -0.23 10.94
C LEU A 424 -10.89 -0.77 10.98
N ASP A 425 -11.21 -1.79 10.21
CA ASP A 425 -12.56 -2.37 10.18
C ASP A 425 -12.93 -3.04 11.50
N LEU A 426 -11.94 -3.56 12.25
CA LEU A 426 -12.15 -4.05 13.62
C LEU A 426 -12.59 -2.92 14.56
N ILE A 427 -12.05 -1.71 14.39
CA ILE A 427 -12.49 -0.54 15.13
C ILE A 427 -13.92 -0.16 14.68
N GLY A 428 -14.16 -0.21 13.36
CA GLY A 428 -15.45 0.06 12.74
C GLY A 428 -16.59 -0.83 13.24
N GLU A 429 -16.32 -2.08 13.65
CA GLU A 429 -17.33 -2.98 14.24
C GLU A 429 -17.95 -2.42 15.54
N ALA A 430 -17.19 -1.63 16.31
CA ALA A 430 -17.70 -1.02 17.54
C ALA A 430 -18.54 0.26 17.29
N ILE A 431 -18.51 0.80 16.06
CA ILE A 431 -19.19 2.04 15.67
C ILE A 431 -19.88 1.88 14.29
N PRO A 432 -20.83 0.94 14.15
CA PRO A 432 -21.37 0.53 12.85
C PRO A 432 -22.02 1.67 12.06
N GLN A 433 -22.66 2.61 12.74
CA GLN A 433 -23.28 3.77 12.10
C GLN A 433 -22.24 4.73 11.50
N VAL A 434 -21.21 5.09 12.28
CA VAL A 434 -20.09 5.94 11.81
C VAL A 434 -19.33 5.26 10.67
N HIS A 435 -19.14 3.94 10.78
CA HIS A 435 -18.48 3.15 9.76
C HIS A 435 -19.31 3.14 8.46
N LYS A 436 -20.64 2.97 8.53
CA LYS A 436 -21.56 3.05 7.38
C LYS A 436 -21.61 4.45 6.75
N GLU A 437 -21.51 5.50 7.55
CA GLU A 437 -21.39 6.89 7.09
C GLU A 437 -20.03 7.19 6.43
N GLY A 438 -19.04 6.31 6.64
CA GLY A 438 -17.71 6.40 6.03
C GLY A 438 -16.82 7.49 6.63
N ARG A 439 -16.98 7.77 7.92
CA ARG A 439 -16.22 8.80 8.66
C ARG A 439 -14.99 8.28 9.41
N LEU A 440 -14.76 6.96 9.41
CA LEU A 440 -13.57 6.33 9.99
C LEU A 440 -12.42 6.31 8.97
N ILE A 441 -11.22 6.71 9.38
CA ILE A 441 -10.02 6.73 8.53
C ILE A 441 -8.74 6.51 9.36
N GLY A 442 -7.62 6.16 8.73
CA GLY A 442 -6.31 6.16 9.37
C GLY A 442 -5.53 7.43 9.03
N ALA A 443 -4.88 8.01 10.03
CA ALA A 443 -3.93 9.10 9.88
C ALA A 443 -2.65 8.67 10.61
N HIS A 444 -1.85 7.82 9.97
CA HIS A 444 -0.68 7.18 10.57
C HIS A 444 0.55 8.08 10.39
N PHE A 445 0.91 8.76 11.48
CA PHE A 445 2.14 9.53 11.63
C PHE A 445 3.31 8.63 12.02
N PHE A 446 4.50 9.02 11.58
CA PHE A 446 5.75 8.34 11.92
C PHE A 446 6.44 9.03 13.09
N SER A 447 7.01 8.24 14.01
CA SER A 447 7.68 8.79 15.20
C SER A 447 9.10 9.30 14.87
N PRO A 448 9.52 10.48 15.36
CA PRO A 448 8.71 11.47 16.08
C PRO A 448 7.81 12.29 15.13
N ALA A 449 6.51 12.42 15.45
CA ALA A 449 5.51 13.01 14.56
C ALA A 449 5.76 14.46 14.13
N HIS A 450 6.49 15.25 14.92
CA HIS A 450 6.83 16.64 14.60
C HIS A 450 8.07 16.75 13.68
N VAL A 451 8.85 15.67 13.52
CA VAL A 451 10.06 15.62 12.68
C VAL A 451 9.77 14.91 11.36
N MET A 452 9.14 13.73 11.43
CA MET A 452 8.96 12.87 10.26
C MET A 452 7.97 13.48 9.26
N PRO A 453 8.32 13.64 7.98
CA PRO A 453 7.49 14.35 7.01
C PRO A 453 6.35 13.51 6.41
N LEU A 454 6.43 12.17 6.50
CA LEU A 454 5.43 11.26 5.94
C LEU A 454 4.15 11.20 6.78
N LEU A 455 2.99 11.14 6.12
CA LEU A 455 1.71 10.77 6.70
C LEU A 455 1.05 9.68 5.84
N GLU A 456 0.81 8.51 6.41
CA GLU A 456 0.11 7.42 5.72
C GLU A 456 -1.40 7.52 6.02
N ILE A 457 -2.20 7.80 4.97
CA ILE A 457 -3.65 7.93 5.04
C ILE A 457 -4.27 6.58 4.67
N VAL A 458 -4.84 5.89 5.66
CA VAL A 458 -5.34 4.51 5.49
C VAL A 458 -6.85 4.53 5.28
N ARG A 459 -7.29 3.94 4.17
CA ARG A 459 -8.70 3.84 3.80
C ARG A 459 -9.30 2.51 4.26
N ALA A 460 -10.24 2.55 5.20
CA ALA A 460 -11.10 1.40 5.54
C ALA A 460 -12.15 1.18 4.44
N ASN A 461 -12.83 0.03 4.39
CA ASN A 461 -13.64 -0.30 3.19
C ASN A 461 -14.89 0.55 3.01
N ARG A 462 -15.31 1.28 4.05
CA ARG A 462 -16.45 2.20 3.95
C ARG A 462 -16.04 3.66 4.02
N THR A 463 -14.74 3.96 4.16
CA THR A 463 -14.23 5.34 4.20
C THR A 463 -14.61 6.08 2.91
N ARG A 464 -15.30 7.22 3.03
CA ARG A 464 -15.70 8.03 1.87
C ARG A 464 -14.60 9.01 1.46
N ASN A 465 -14.62 9.44 0.21
CA ASN A 465 -13.70 10.46 -0.33
C ASN A 465 -13.65 11.75 0.52
N ARG A 466 -14.77 12.17 1.11
CA ARG A 466 -14.80 13.31 2.04
C ARG A 466 -13.82 13.17 3.21
N ALA A 467 -13.74 11.97 3.81
CA ALA A 467 -12.82 11.73 4.92
C ALA A 467 -11.35 11.79 4.45
N VAL A 468 -11.05 11.20 3.29
CA VAL A 468 -9.72 11.25 2.67
C VAL A 468 -9.32 12.69 2.36
N GLN A 469 -10.21 13.47 1.73
CA GLN A 469 -9.94 14.88 1.39
C GLN A 469 -9.75 15.76 2.64
N MET A 470 -10.49 15.51 3.72
CA MET A 470 -10.29 16.20 5.01
C MET A 470 -8.89 15.93 5.57
N VAL A 471 -8.44 14.68 5.57
CA VAL A 471 -7.09 14.31 6.06
C VAL A 471 -5.99 14.79 5.11
N LEU A 472 -6.24 14.85 3.79
CA LEU A 472 -5.30 15.47 2.83
C LEU A 472 -5.15 16.98 3.08
N ALA A 473 -6.26 17.68 3.31
CA ALA A 473 -6.24 19.10 3.68
C ALA A 473 -5.48 19.31 5.00
N PHE A 474 -5.71 18.44 5.98
CA PHE A 474 -4.96 18.42 7.24
C PHE A 474 -3.46 18.18 7.03
N ALA A 475 -3.08 17.20 6.21
CA ALA A 475 -1.68 16.91 5.88
C ALA A 475 -0.98 18.12 5.27
N LYS A 476 -1.64 18.78 4.32
CA LYS A 476 -1.15 20.02 3.69
C LYS A 476 -0.96 21.14 4.71
N HIS A 477 -1.94 21.34 5.60
CA HIS A 477 -1.86 22.33 6.68
C HIS A 477 -0.66 22.06 7.62
N LEU A 478 -0.40 20.79 7.95
CA LEU A 478 0.75 20.37 8.75
C LEU A 478 2.07 20.29 7.97
N ARG A 479 2.08 20.59 6.67
CA ARG A 479 3.23 20.44 5.76
C ARG A 479 3.81 19.02 5.75
N LYS A 480 2.93 18.02 5.88
CA LYS A 480 3.26 16.60 5.71
C LYS A 480 3.11 16.21 4.25
N THR A 481 3.86 15.18 3.84
CA THR A 481 3.70 14.52 2.54
C THR A 481 2.78 13.31 2.75
N PRO A 482 1.52 13.37 2.27
CA PRO A 482 0.60 12.26 2.43
C PRO A 482 0.83 11.19 1.36
N ILE A 483 0.63 9.93 1.73
CA ILE A 483 0.39 8.81 0.80
C ILE A 483 -0.97 8.20 1.15
N ILE A 484 -1.71 7.70 0.14
CA ILE A 484 -3.00 7.05 0.37
C ILE A 484 -2.85 5.56 0.17
N VAL A 485 -3.32 4.78 1.14
CA VAL A 485 -3.16 3.32 1.15
C VAL A 485 -4.45 2.62 1.57
N GLY A 486 -4.59 1.35 1.17
CA GLY A 486 -5.64 0.46 1.63
C GLY A 486 -5.41 -0.06 3.05
N ASN A 487 -6.49 -0.50 3.69
CA ASN A 487 -6.44 -1.08 5.02
C ASN A 487 -5.98 -2.54 5.01
N CYS A 488 -4.89 -2.85 5.72
CA CYS A 488 -4.46 -4.19 6.06
C CYS A 488 -3.57 -4.16 7.32
N ALA A 489 -3.21 -5.33 7.87
CA ALA A 489 -2.25 -5.39 8.97
C ALA A 489 -0.90 -4.80 8.51
N GLY A 490 -0.45 -3.75 9.21
CA GLY A 490 0.77 -2.99 8.88
C GLY A 490 0.65 -2.03 7.68
N PHE A 491 -0.55 -1.86 7.12
CA PHE A 491 -0.83 -0.96 5.98
C PHE A 491 0.12 -1.18 4.80
N ALA A 492 0.62 -0.12 4.15
CA ALA A 492 1.60 -0.25 3.08
C ALA A 492 3.02 -0.23 3.65
N VAL A 493 3.35 0.76 4.49
CA VAL A 493 4.75 1.04 4.83
C VAL A 493 5.32 0.01 5.80
N ASN A 494 4.67 -0.20 6.94
CA ASN A 494 5.16 -1.17 7.94
C ASN A 494 5.10 -2.60 7.39
N ARG A 495 4.07 -2.93 6.59
CA ARG A 495 3.97 -4.22 5.90
C ARG A 495 5.11 -4.41 4.88
N MET A 496 5.43 -3.40 4.08
CA MET A 496 6.54 -3.51 3.14
C MET A 496 7.87 -3.76 3.86
N TYR A 497 8.09 -3.13 5.02
CA TYR A 497 9.36 -3.19 5.74
C TYR A 497 9.49 -4.27 6.81
N PHE A 498 8.43 -4.95 7.23
CA PHE A 498 8.56 -6.04 8.22
C PHE A 498 9.58 -7.12 7.82
N PRO A 499 9.76 -7.49 6.53
CA PRO A 499 10.80 -8.43 6.12
C PRO A 499 12.21 -7.94 6.47
N GLN A 500 12.47 -6.63 6.51
CA GLN A 500 13.81 -6.09 6.81
C GLN A 500 14.33 -6.59 8.16
N THR A 501 13.53 -6.42 9.21
CA THR A 501 13.89 -6.85 10.57
C THR A 501 13.99 -8.37 10.66
N GLN A 502 13.05 -9.09 10.03
CA GLN A 502 13.07 -10.56 10.04
C GLN A 502 14.28 -11.13 9.31
N MET A 503 14.66 -10.55 8.18
CA MET A 503 15.83 -10.99 7.43
C MET A 503 17.12 -10.68 8.18
N ALA A 504 17.24 -9.50 8.81
CA ALA A 504 18.39 -9.18 9.64
C ALA A 504 18.55 -10.22 10.78
N PHE A 505 17.47 -10.54 11.48
CA PHE A 505 17.48 -11.54 12.55
C PHE A 505 17.75 -12.95 12.02
N PHE A 506 17.20 -13.31 10.85
CA PHE A 506 17.47 -14.58 10.19
C PHE A 506 18.95 -14.76 9.82
N LEU A 507 19.59 -13.74 9.26
CA LEU A 507 21.01 -13.77 8.93
C LEU A 507 21.88 -13.99 10.19
N THR A 508 21.48 -13.41 11.32
CA THR A 508 22.17 -13.62 12.59
C THR A 508 21.92 -15.02 13.17
N GLU A 509 20.66 -15.45 13.29
CA GLU A 509 20.29 -16.69 13.99
C GLU A 509 20.60 -17.94 13.16
N TYR A 510 20.39 -17.91 11.84
CA TYR A 510 20.55 -19.09 10.98
C TYR A 510 21.84 -19.10 10.16
N LEU A 511 22.43 -17.93 9.87
CA LEU A 511 23.68 -17.84 9.10
C LEU A 511 24.88 -17.36 9.93
N GLY A 512 24.67 -17.02 11.20
CA GLY A 512 25.74 -16.62 12.12
C GLY A 512 26.40 -15.28 11.79
N ILE A 513 25.75 -14.41 11.01
CA ILE A 513 26.30 -13.10 10.68
C ILE A 513 26.11 -12.15 11.86
N HIS A 514 27.19 -11.51 12.29
CA HIS A 514 27.17 -10.62 13.44
C HIS A 514 26.29 -9.37 13.18
N PRO A 515 25.39 -8.97 14.10
CA PRO A 515 24.50 -7.81 13.94
C PRO A 515 25.20 -6.50 13.51
N TYR A 516 26.36 -6.21 14.10
CA TYR A 516 27.15 -5.02 13.76
C TYR A 516 27.68 -5.02 12.31
N ASP A 517 27.99 -6.20 11.75
CA ASP A 517 28.43 -6.31 10.38
C ASP A 517 27.25 -6.15 9.40
N ILE A 518 26.05 -6.61 9.79
CA ILE A 518 24.82 -6.37 9.04
C ILE A 518 24.47 -4.87 8.99
N ASP A 519 24.49 -4.20 10.14
CA ASP A 519 24.24 -2.77 10.24
C ASP A 519 25.25 -1.99 9.39
N ARG A 520 26.55 -2.31 9.53
CA ARG A 520 27.62 -1.68 8.76
C ARG A 520 27.45 -1.91 7.26
N ALA A 521 27.12 -3.12 6.81
CA ALA A 521 26.86 -3.41 5.40
C ALA A 521 25.70 -2.57 4.86
N CYS A 522 24.60 -2.46 5.61
CA CYS A 522 23.45 -1.63 5.21
C CYS A 522 23.78 -0.13 5.17
N GLN A 523 24.62 0.35 6.08
CA GLN A 523 25.05 1.76 6.11
C GLN A 523 26.07 2.08 5.01
N GLU A 524 27.04 1.22 4.76
CA GLU A 524 28.15 1.47 3.82
C GLU A 524 27.78 1.18 2.37
N VAL A 525 27.04 0.08 2.09
CA VAL A 525 26.68 -0.31 0.72
C VAL A 525 25.43 0.43 0.25
N LEU A 526 24.37 0.39 1.06
CA LEU A 526 23.10 0.99 0.68
C LEU A 526 23.05 2.48 1.02
N GLY A 527 23.66 2.91 2.14
CA GLY A 527 23.69 4.30 2.57
C GLY A 527 22.66 4.66 3.64
N LEU A 528 22.11 3.68 4.35
CA LEU A 528 21.10 3.94 5.38
C LEU A 528 21.69 4.77 6.53
N PRO A 529 20.90 5.68 7.14
CA PRO A 529 21.36 6.42 8.32
C PRO A 529 21.57 5.50 9.53
N MET A 530 20.79 4.43 9.63
CA MET A 530 20.81 3.47 10.73
C MET A 530 20.57 2.07 10.17
N GLY A 531 21.36 1.09 10.61
CA GLY A 531 21.15 -0.30 10.25
C GLY A 531 19.92 -0.91 10.94
N PRO A 532 19.45 -2.09 10.49
CA PRO A 532 18.25 -2.74 11.02
C PRO A 532 18.29 -3.01 12.54
N PHE A 533 19.45 -3.34 13.13
CA PHE A 533 19.56 -3.59 14.56
C PHE A 533 19.54 -2.30 15.39
N GLY A 534 20.26 -1.26 14.94
CA GLY A 534 20.14 0.08 15.53
C GLY A 534 18.70 0.60 15.49
N LEU A 535 18.00 0.38 14.37
CA LEU A 535 16.60 0.76 14.22
C LEU A 535 15.69 -0.03 15.16
N ALA A 536 15.90 -1.34 15.29
CA ALA A 536 15.16 -2.19 16.22
C ALA A 536 15.36 -1.76 17.68
N ASP A 537 16.56 -1.33 18.07
CA ASP A 537 16.84 -0.79 19.39
C ASP A 537 16.18 0.59 19.62
N LEU A 538 16.17 1.46 18.60
CA LEU A 538 15.50 2.77 18.64
C LEU A 538 13.98 2.62 18.83
N VAL A 539 13.36 1.71 18.06
CA VAL A 539 11.93 1.39 18.18
C VAL A 539 11.64 0.68 19.51
N GLY A 540 12.50 -0.26 19.90
CA GLY A 540 12.38 -1.09 21.07
C GLY A 540 11.97 -2.53 20.74
N LEU A 541 12.70 -3.51 21.29
CA LEU A 541 12.56 -4.92 20.91
C LEU A 541 11.22 -5.53 21.34
N ASP A 542 10.64 -5.08 22.45
CA ASP A 542 9.30 -5.47 22.91
C ASP A 542 8.18 -4.97 21.98
N ILE A 543 8.35 -3.79 21.39
CA ILE A 543 7.44 -3.28 20.36
C ILE A 543 7.62 -4.07 19.07
N CYS A 544 8.87 -4.33 18.66
CA CYS A 544 9.17 -5.17 17.50
C CYS A 544 8.55 -6.56 17.62
N ASP A 545 8.63 -7.20 18.80
CA ASP A 545 8.00 -8.50 19.06
C ASP A 545 6.47 -8.42 18.97
N SER A 546 5.86 -7.40 19.60
CA SER A 546 4.41 -7.20 19.54
C SER A 546 3.90 -7.02 18.10
N VAL A 547 4.63 -6.26 17.28
CA VAL A 547 4.35 -6.07 15.85
C VAL A 547 4.53 -7.38 15.08
N ASN A 548 5.59 -8.13 15.37
CA ASN A 548 5.84 -9.44 14.74
C ASN A 548 4.73 -10.46 15.04
N GLN A 549 4.13 -10.42 16.24
CA GLN A 549 2.97 -11.25 16.56
C GLN A 549 1.75 -10.91 15.68
N VAL A 550 1.51 -9.62 15.40
CA VAL A 550 0.46 -9.19 14.47
C VAL A 550 0.71 -9.72 13.06
N PHE A 551 1.93 -9.62 12.56
CA PHE A 551 2.30 -10.18 11.26
C PHE A 551 2.22 -11.71 11.23
N SER A 552 2.60 -12.39 12.32
CA SER A 552 2.48 -13.85 12.44
C SER A 552 1.03 -14.33 12.37
N MET A 553 0.08 -13.55 12.92
CA MET A 553 -1.35 -13.84 12.82
C MET A 553 -1.93 -13.50 11.44
N SER A 554 -1.41 -12.45 10.79
CA SER A 554 -1.98 -11.92 9.56
C SER A 554 -1.41 -12.59 8.30
N TYR A 555 -0.13 -12.99 8.35
CA TYR A 555 0.65 -13.56 7.26
C TYR A 555 1.51 -14.75 7.75
N PRO A 556 0.92 -15.77 8.41
CA PRO A 556 1.67 -16.90 9.00
C PRO A 556 2.52 -17.69 8.01
N GLU A 557 2.21 -17.60 6.71
CA GLU A 557 2.97 -18.19 5.62
C GLU A 557 4.19 -17.36 5.17
N ARG A 558 4.42 -16.17 5.75
CA ARG A 558 5.45 -15.20 5.35
C ARG A 558 6.24 -14.65 6.54
N VAL A 559 6.32 -15.40 7.63
CA VAL A 559 7.06 -15.03 8.85
C VAL A 559 8.05 -16.14 9.22
N CYS A 560 9.24 -15.73 9.64
CA CYS A 560 10.29 -16.62 10.13
C CYS A 560 10.09 -16.90 11.63
N SER A 561 10.40 -18.13 12.05
CA SER A 561 10.47 -18.48 13.47
C SER A 561 11.85 -18.10 14.02
N LEU A 562 11.91 -17.00 14.77
CA LEU A 562 13.14 -16.40 15.30
C LEU A 562 13.05 -16.23 16.82
N SER A 563 14.17 -16.43 17.52
CA SER A 563 14.24 -16.41 18.99
C SER A 563 15.10 -15.27 19.56
N ILE A 564 15.98 -14.66 18.75
CA ILE A 564 16.98 -13.70 19.24
C ILE A 564 16.39 -12.49 19.99
N ALA A 565 15.31 -11.89 19.48
CA ALA A 565 14.67 -10.75 20.14
C ALA A 565 14.07 -11.14 21.49
N GLY A 566 13.41 -12.30 21.57
CA GLY A 566 12.83 -12.83 22.81
C GLY A 566 13.88 -13.04 23.89
N LYS A 567 15.04 -13.64 23.55
CA LYS A 567 16.15 -13.84 24.49
C LYS A 567 16.69 -12.51 25.03
N LEU A 568 16.85 -11.48 24.19
CA LEU A 568 17.29 -10.15 24.65
C LEU A 568 16.26 -9.48 25.58
N ILE A 569 14.97 -9.62 25.27
CA ILE A 569 13.89 -9.11 26.13
C ILE A 569 13.91 -9.80 27.50
N GLU A 570 14.11 -11.12 27.55
CA GLU A 570 14.25 -11.91 28.79
C GLU A 570 15.45 -11.45 29.62
N MET A 571 16.54 -11.03 28.96
CA MET A 571 17.72 -10.42 29.61
C MET A 571 17.49 -8.96 30.05
N GLY A 572 16.28 -8.41 29.89
CA GLY A 572 15.95 -7.02 30.23
C GLY A 572 16.43 -5.99 29.22
N ARG A 573 16.93 -6.41 28.06
CA ARG A 573 17.49 -5.55 27.01
C ARG A 573 16.41 -5.25 25.96
N LYS A 574 15.74 -4.11 26.10
CA LYS A 574 14.62 -3.67 25.25
C LYS A 574 15.01 -2.60 24.22
N GLY A 575 16.29 -2.29 24.08
CA GLY A 575 16.80 -1.25 23.18
C GLY A 575 17.18 0.04 23.90
N GLN A 576 17.12 1.16 23.16
CA GLN A 576 17.58 2.47 23.59
C GLN A 576 16.89 2.95 24.88
N LYS A 577 15.58 2.69 24.99
CA LYS A 577 14.74 3.08 26.14
C LYS A 577 15.11 2.38 27.46
N SER A 578 15.76 1.22 27.41
CA SER A 578 16.30 0.51 28.57
C SER A 578 17.81 0.70 28.74
N GLY A 579 18.44 1.53 27.90
CA GLY A 579 19.90 1.71 27.88
C GLY A 579 20.68 0.57 27.23
N ALA A 580 20.01 -0.50 26.81
CA ALA A 580 20.63 -1.70 26.25
C ALA A 580 19.64 -2.53 25.41
N GLY A 581 20.10 -2.98 24.25
CA GLY A 581 19.45 -3.88 23.30
C GLY A 581 20.52 -4.74 22.61
N PHE A 582 20.56 -4.74 21.27
CA PHE A 582 21.70 -5.27 20.51
C PHE A 582 22.97 -4.45 20.75
N TYR A 583 22.82 -3.15 20.97
CA TYR A 583 23.89 -2.24 21.41
C TYR A 583 23.71 -1.87 22.88
N ARG A 584 24.77 -1.29 23.47
CA ARG A 584 24.65 -0.51 24.71
C ARG A 584 24.55 0.98 24.37
N TYR A 585 23.88 1.72 25.25
CA TYR A 585 23.72 3.16 25.10
C TYR A 585 24.20 3.86 26.38
N GLY A 586 24.99 4.94 26.22
CA GLY A 586 25.47 5.75 27.33
C GLY A 586 24.34 6.56 27.99
N ALA A 587 24.71 7.43 28.94
CA ALA A 587 23.74 8.23 29.71
C ALA A 587 22.87 9.18 28.85
N ASP A 588 23.34 9.57 27.65
CA ASP A 588 22.57 10.38 26.70
C ASP A 588 21.60 9.54 25.85
N HIS A 589 21.67 8.22 25.98
CA HIS A 589 20.98 7.20 25.23
C HIS A 589 21.11 7.31 23.70
N ARG A 590 22.03 8.10 23.12
CA ARG A 590 21.99 8.41 21.67
C ARG A 590 22.93 7.60 20.81
N LYS A 591 24.14 7.33 21.31
CA LYS A 591 25.17 6.65 20.51
C LYS A 591 25.15 5.15 20.79
N PRO A 592 24.99 4.29 19.77
CA PRO A 592 25.14 2.85 19.93
C PRO A 592 26.60 2.49 20.20
N ILE A 593 26.84 1.60 21.15
CA ILE A 593 28.15 1.07 21.52
C ILE A 593 28.09 -0.45 21.36
N GLU A 594 29.04 -1.03 20.60
CA GLU A 594 29.15 -2.48 20.42
C GLU A 594 29.37 -3.19 21.78
N ASP A 595 28.64 -4.27 22.01
CA ASP A 595 28.61 -5.05 23.27
C ASP A 595 28.93 -6.52 23.02
N ARG A 596 30.11 -6.76 22.44
CA ARG A 596 30.58 -8.10 22.03
C ARG A 596 30.67 -9.10 23.18
N GLU A 597 31.03 -8.63 24.37
CA GLU A 597 31.11 -9.47 25.59
C GLU A 597 29.78 -10.16 25.92
N MET A 598 28.66 -9.50 25.63
CA MET A 598 27.32 -10.05 25.82
C MET A 598 26.83 -10.82 24.59
N LEU A 599 27.05 -10.25 23.40
CA LEU A 599 26.43 -10.75 22.18
C LEU A 599 27.15 -11.98 21.61
N ASP A 600 28.48 -12.04 21.64
CA ASP A 600 29.24 -13.17 21.07
C ASP A 600 28.88 -14.52 21.75
N PRO A 601 28.80 -14.62 23.11
CA PRO A 601 28.34 -15.85 23.76
C PRO A 601 26.90 -16.22 23.41
N LEU A 602 26.02 -15.21 23.28
CA LEU A 602 24.62 -15.44 22.90
C LEU A 602 24.51 -16.02 21.47
N LEU A 603 25.27 -15.48 20.52
CA LEU A 603 25.31 -15.97 19.14
C LEU A 603 25.93 -17.37 19.06
N ALA A 604 27.00 -17.63 19.80
CA ALA A 604 27.61 -18.96 19.87
C ALA A 604 26.63 -20.04 20.36
N SER A 605 25.68 -19.68 21.25
CA SER A 605 24.64 -20.59 21.75
C SER A 605 23.60 -21.00 20.70
N MET A 606 23.52 -20.29 19.55
CA MET A 606 22.52 -20.54 18.50
C MET A 606 22.96 -21.60 17.48
N THR A 607 24.24 -22.01 17.51
CA THR A 607 24.83 -23.08 16.68
C THR A 607 24.41 -23.08 15.20
N PRO A 608 24.57 -21.95 14.47
CA PRO A 608 24.24 -21.90 13.04
C PRO A 608 25.14 -22.87 12.24
N PRO A 609 24.63 -23.51 11.18
CA PRO A 609 25.46 -24.32 10.29
C PRO A 609 26.54 -23.44 9.63
N PRO A 610 27.76 -23.97 9.42
CA PRO A 610 28.81 -23.20 8.76
C PRO A 610 28.40 -22.83 7.34
N LEU A 611 28.61 -21.57 6.98
CA LEU A 611 28.44 -21.09 5.61
C LEU A 611 29.44 -21.80 4.69
N ARG A 612 28.98 -22.27 3.52
CA ARG A 612 29.87 -22.84 2.50
C ARG A 612 30.86 -21.80 1.96
N GLU A 613 30.41 -20.56 1.83
CA GLU A 613 31.18 -19.41 1.38
C GLU A 613 30.78 -18.18 2.22
N PRO A 614 31.72 -17.29 2.56
CA PRO A 614 31.41 -16.03 3.26
C PRO A 614 30.51 -15.13 2.42
N LEU A 615 29.51 -14.50 3.04
CA LEU A 615 28.68 -13.50 2.39
C LEU A 615 29.42 -12.16 2.27
N THR A 616 29.34 -11.53 1.10
CA THR A 616 29.85 -10.16 0.94
C THR A 616 28.87 -9.14 1.56
N PRO A 617 29.30 -7.90 1.85
CA PRO A 617 28.38 -6.84 2.28
C PRO A 617 27.21 -6.60 1.32
N LEU A 618 27.45 -6.78 0.01
CA LEU A 618 26.40 -6.69 -1.00
C LEU A 618 25.40 -7.84 -0.88
N ASP A 619 25.86 -9.07 -0.66
CA ASP A 619 24.97 -10.22 -0.45
C ASP A 619 24.08 -10.01 0.78
N ILE A 620 24.64 -9.48 1.87
CA ILE A 620 23.88 -9.15 3.09
C ILE A 620 22.76 -8.15 2.76
N VAL A 621 23.07 -7.06 2.06
CA VAL A 621 22.07 -6.06 1.66
C VAL A 621 21.00 -6.67 0.75
N GLN A 622 21.38 -7.49 -0.23
CA GLN A 622 20.42 -8.13 -1.13
C GLN A 622 19.52 -9.13 -0.38
N MET A 623 20.07 -9.96 0.50
CA MET A 623 19.30 -10.91 1.31
C MET A 623 18.31 -10.22 2.25
N ILE A 624 18.58 -8.99 2.68
CA ILE A 624 17.65 -8.19 3.49
C ILE A 624 16.60 -7.50 2.62
N PHE A 625 17.01 -6.79 1.56
CA PHE A 625 16.13 -5.88 0.83
C PHE A 625 15.36 -6.51 -0.34
N PHE A 626 15.82 -7.63 -0.91
CA PHE A 626 15.05 -8.31 -1.96
C PHE A 626 13.72 -8.88 -1.43
N PRO A 627 13.66 -9.45 -0.21
CA PRO A 627 12.38 -9.77 0.42
C PRO A 627 11.48 -8.55 0.70
N VAL A 628 12.05 -7.38 1.00
CA VAL A 628 11.30 -6.12 1.16
C VAL A 628 10.68 -5.68 -0.18
N VAL A 629 11.46 -5.73 -1.28
CA VAL A 629 10.95 -5.50 -2.65
C VAL A 629 9.85 -6.50 -2.99
N ASN A 630 10.05 -7.77 -2.65
CA ASN A 630 9.08 -8.84 -2.89
C ASN A 630 7.75 -8.60 -2.16
N GLU A 631 7.79 -8.11 -0.92
CA GLU A 631 6.59 -7.73 -0.18
C GLU A 631 5.94 -6.44 -0.72
N ALA A 632 6.74 -5.46 -1.17
CA ALA A 632 6.24 -4.28 -1.88
C ALA A 632 5.43 -4.66 -3.14
N MET A 633 5.89 -5.65 -3.90
CA MET A 633 5.15 -6.17 -5.06
C MET A 633 3.80 -6.79 -4.66
N ARG A 634 3.70 -7.44 -3.49
CA ARG A 634 2.41 -7.91 -2.95
C ARG A 634 1.50 -6.76 -2.52
N VAL A 635 2.06 -5.71 -1.92
CA VAL A 635 1.32 -4.48 -1.55
C VAL A 635 0.69 -3.83 -2.79
N LEU A 636 1.41 -3.78 -3.91
CA LEU A 636 0.92 -3.27 -5.20
C LEU A 636 -0.14 -4.19 -5.82
N GLU A 637 0.13 -5.50 -5.86
CA GLU A 637 -0.78 -6.51 -6.42
C GLU A 637 -2.13 -6.59 -5.69
N GLU A 638 -2.10 -6.46 -4.37
CA GLU A 638 -3.28 -6.44 -3.52
C GLU A 638 -4.00 -5.07 -3.50
N ARG A 639 -3.47 -4.05 -4.21
CA ARG A 639 -3.99 -2.67 -4.25
C ARG A 639 -4.05 -2.00 -2.87
N ILE A 640 -3.08 -2.33 -2.03
CA ILE A 640 -2.86 -1.59 -0.79
C ILE A 640 -2.16 -0.26 -1.11
N ALA A 641 -1.28 -0.22 -2.12
CA ALA A 641 -0.82 1.03 -2.73
C ALA A 641 -1.09 0.99 -4.24
N ASP A 642 -1.41 2.14 -4.82
CA ASP A 642 -1.76 2.24 -6.24
C ASP A 642 -0.54 2.38 -7.15
N LYS A 643 0.57 2.95 -6.65
CA LYS A 643 1.76 3.30 -7.43
C LYS A 643 3.04 2.89 -6.71
N ALA A 644 4.03 2.36 -7.44
CA ALA A 644 5.35 2.11 -6.87
C ALA A 644 6.02 3.40 -6.34
N ALA A 645 5.83 4.51 -7.04
CA ALA A 645 6.37 5.82 -6.65
C ALA A 645 5.91 6.28 -5.24
N ASP A 646 4.68 5.93 -4.82
CA ASP A 646 4.19 6.27 -3.48
C ASP A 646 4.92 5.45 -2.41
N LEU A 647 5.26 4.19 -2.71
CA LEU A 647 6.07 3.33 -1.85
C LEU A 647 7.53 3.81 -1.78
N ASP A 648 8.10 4.29 -2.89
CA ASP A 648 9.43 4.91 -2.89
C ASP A 648 9.48 6.15 -1.99
N VAL A 649 8.49 7.05 -2.11
CA VAL A 649 8.36 8.22 -1.22
C VAL A 649 8.23 7.76 0.23
N ALA A 650 7.44 6.73 0.50
CA ALA A 650 7.28 6.18 1.84
C ALA A 650 8.59 5.61 2.40
N SER A 651 9.36 4.88 1.59
CA SER A 651 10.68 4.35 1.94
C SER A 651 11.65 5.46 2.31
N VAL A 652 11.72 6.53 1.51
CA VAL A 652 12.62 7.66 1.75
C VAL A 652 12.20 8.46 2.99
N LEU A 653 10.92 8.81 3.08
CA LEU A 653 10.42 9.72 4.12
C LEU A 653 10.06 9.04 5.45
N GLY A 654 9.78 7.73 5.43
CA GLY A 654 9.36 6.94 6.59
C GLY A 654 10.48 6.09 7.19
N TYR A 655 11.28 5.43 6.35
CA TYR A 655 12.35 4.50 6.77
C TYR A 655 13.77 5.04 6.49
N GLY A 656 13.89 6.24 5.95
CA GLY A 656 15.19 6.88 5.69
C GLY A 656 15.97 6.20 4.56
N PHE A 657 15.28 5.56 3.61
CA PHE A 657 15.94 5.02 2.42
C PHE A 657 16.63 6.17 1.66
N PRO A 658 17.86 6.00 1.15
CA PRO A 658 18.63 7.15 0.66
C PRO A 658 18.01 7.76 -0.59
N ALA A 659 17.65 9.05 -0.54
CA ALA A 659 16.96 9.73 -1.63
C ALA A 659 17.77 9.74 -2.94
N TYR A 660 19.11 9.76 -2.86
CA TYR A 660 20.01 9.66 -4.02
C TYR A 660 20.02 8.26 -4.68
N ARG A 661 19.26 7.30 -4.13
CA ARG A 661 18.95 6.01 -4.74
C ARG A 661 17.50 5.87 -5.18
N GLY A 662 16.67 6.90 -5.01
CA GLY A 662 15.33 7.00 -5.60
C GLY A 662 14.19 6.41 -4.75
N GLY A 663 14.50 5.57 -3.78
CA GLY A 663 13.51 4.76 -3.06
C GLY A 663 13.73 3.27 -3.33
N LEU A 664 13.00 2.42 -2.60
CA LEU A 664 13.23 0.97 -2.60
C LEU A 664 13.01 0.34 -3.99
N LEU A 665 11.88 0.62 -4.61
CA LEU A 665 11.49 0.02 -5.89
C LEU A 665 12.26 0.67 -7.04
N TYR A 666 12.46 1.99 -6.99
CA TYR A 666 13.34 2.66 -7.97
C TYR A 666 14.77 2.08 -7.93
N TRP A 667 15.36 1.94 -6.74
CA TRP A 667 16.69 1.33 -6.59
C TRP A 667 16.72 -0.08 -7.15
N ALA A 668 15.75 -0.92 -6.77
CA ALA A 668 15.66 -2.30 -7.21
C ALA A 668 15.46 -2.44 -8.73
N GLN A 669 14.70 -1.52 -9.34
CA GLN A 669 14.50 -1.47 -10.80
C GLN A 669 15.79 -1.20 -11.56
N HIS A 670 16.67 -0.36 -11.00
CA HIS A 670 17.87 0.14 -11.66
C HIS A 670 19.16 -0.62 -11.27
N LEU A 671 19.06 -1.68 -10.47
CA LEU A 671 20.19 -2.59 -10.25
C LEU A 671 20.66 -3.22 -11.57
N PRO A 672 21.95 -3.57 -11.71
CA PRO A 672 22.41 -4.44 -12.80
C PRO A 672 21.61 -5.76 -12.80
N GLY A 673 20.93 -6.06 -13.91
CA GLY A 673 20.00 -7.19 -14.01
C GLY A 673 18.57 -6.92 -13.50
N GLY A 674 18.35 -5.81 -12.79
CA GLY A 674 17.05 -5.28 -12.40
C GLY A 674 16.14 -6.30 -11.72
N PRO A 675 14.84 -6.34 -12.06
CA PRO A 675 13.90 -7.31 -11.48
C PRO A 675 14.26 -8.78 -11.72
N ARG A 676 15.02 -9.11 -12.78
CA ARG A 676 15.41 -10.48 -13.10
C ARG A 676 16.39 -11.03 -12.06
N LEU A 677 17.41 -10.23 -11.72
CA LEU A 677 18.37 -10.57 -10.67
C LEU A 677 17.66 -10.88 -9.34
N ILE A 678 16.67 -10.05 -8.98
CA ILE A 678 15.91 -10.20 -7.73
C ILE A 678 15.19 -11.55 -7.70
N LEU A 679 14.48 -11.89 -8.78
CA LEU A 679 13.77 -13.16 -8.84
C LEU A 679 14.73 -14.36 -8.80
N GLU A 680 15.83 -14.31 -9.54
CA GLU A 680 16.84 -15.37 -9.57
C GLU A 680 17.42 -15.63 -8.19
N ARG A 681 17.82 -14.57 -7.48
CA ARG A 681 18.32 -14.67 -6.10
C ARG A 681 17.29 -15.18 -5.12
N LEU A 682 16.04 -14.70 -5.20
CA LEU A 682 14.96 -15.18 -4.34
C LEU A 682 14.71 -16.68 -4.55
N ARG A 683 14.69 -17.17 -5.80
CA ARG A 683 14.55 -18.60 -6.10
C ARG A 683 15.72 -19.43 -5.60
N GLU A 684 16.94 -18.93 -5.74
CA GLU A 684 18.16 -19.55 -5.21
C GLU A 684 18.04 -19.73 -3.69
N TRP A 685 17.69 -18.66 -2.97
CA TRP A 685 17.57 -18.69 -1.51
C TRP A 685 16.34 -19.44 -1.03
N ASP A 686 15.22 -19.43 -1.74
CA ASP A 686 14.04 -20.24 -1.42
C ASP A 686 14.36 -21.74 -1.53
N THR A 687 15.10 -22.13 -2.57
CA THR A 687 15.58 -23.51 -2.73
C THR A 687 16.47 -23.95 -1.56
N ARG A 688 17.33 -23.04 -1.07
CA ARG A 688 18.31 -23.34 -0.03
C ARG A 688 17.77 -23.22 1.40
N PHE A 689 16.87 -22.27 1.63
CA PHE A 689 16.46 -21.82 2.95
C PHE A 689 14.93 -21.68 3.12
N GLY A 690 14.12 -21.95 2.10
CA GLY A 690 12.67 -21.71 2.11
C GLY A 690 11.93 -22.44 3.24
N THR A 691 12.47 -23.57 3.71
CA THR A 691 11.94 -24.30 4.86
C THR A 691 12.05 -23.51 6.18
N GLN A 692 13.14 -22.76 6.35
CA GLN A 692 13.43 -21.92 7.51
C GLN A 692 12.92 -20.49 7.34
N CYS A 693 12.99 -19.96 6.12
CA CYS A 693 12.69 -18.58 5.78
C CYS A 693 11.73 -18.51 4.57
N PRO A 694 10.40 -18.42 4.81
CA PRO A 694 9.44 -18.35 3.72
C PRO A 694 9.45 -16.99 2.98
N LEU A 695 10.17 -15.98 3.50
CA LEU A 695 10.28 -14.65 2.87
C LEU A 695 11.06 -14.67 1.56
N PHE A 696 11.85 -15.71 1.30
CA PHE A 696 12.54 -15.88 0.02
C PHE A 696 11.61 -16.34 -1.11
N ALA A 697 10.45 -16.91 -0.81
CA ALA A 697 9.52 -17.36 -1.83
C ALA A 697 9.06 -16.17 -2.71
N PRO A 698 9.31 -16.20 -4.04
CA PRO A 698 8.91 -15.12 -4.93
C PRO A 698 7.40 -14.84 -4.91
N SER A 699 7.05 -13.56 -4.92
CA SER A 699 5.66 -13.14 -5.05
C SER A 699 5.15 -13.38 -6.46
N PHE A 700 3.85 -13.67 -6.57
CA PHE A 700 3.22 -13.85 -7.87
C PHE A 700 3.38 -12.61 -8.76
N ALA A 701 3.33 -11.43 -8.15
CA ALA A 701 3.48 -10.17 -8.85
C ALA A 701 4.88 -9.97 -9.44
N LEU A 702 5.93 -10.33 -8.70
CA LEU A 702 7.29 -10.29 -9.22
C LEU A 702 7.48 -11.30 -10.37
N GLU A 703 6.91 -12.50 -10.25
CA GLU A 703 6.93 -13.50 -11.33
C GLU A 703 6.17 -13.02 -12.58
N CYS A 704 5.08 -12.28 -12.40
CA CYS A 704 4.32 -11.67 -13.50
C CYS A 704 5.08 -10.53 -14.16
N ALA A 705 5.77 -9.68 -13.39
CA ALA A 705 6.55 -8.56 -13.93
C ALA A 705 7.59 -9.03 -14.95
N LEU A 706 8.18 -10.21 -14.76
CA LEU A 706 9.16 -10.77 -15.70
C LEU A 706 8.58 -11.35 -17.00
N ARG A 707 7.26 -11.44 -17.13
CA ARG A 707 6.63 -11.87 -18.39
C ARG A 707 6.74 -10.79 -19.48
N SER A 708 6.96 -9.55 -19.08
CA SER A 708 7.24 -8.43 -19.98
C SER A 708 8.65 -8.52 -20.54
N THR A 709 8.84 -8.07 -21.79
CA THR A 709 10.17 -7.90 -22.40
C THR A 709 11.03 -6.92 -21.61
N GLU A 710 10.39 -5.88 -21.06
CA GLU A 710 10.97 -4.91 -20.14
C GLU A 710 10.27 -5.03 -18.79
N PRO A 711 10.82 -5.81 -17.83
CA PRO A 711 10.23 -5.95 -16.51
C PRO A 711 10.28 -4.64 -15.73
N VAL A 712 9.15 -4.29 -15.11
CA VAL A 712 9.00 -3.09 -14.29
C VAL A 712 8.47 -3.49 -12.91
N LEU A 713 9.04 -2.93 -11.84
CA LEU A 713 8.55 -3.06 -10.46
C LEU A 713 7.35 -2.14 -10.21
N GLU A 714 6.30 -2.41 -10.96
CA GLU A 714 4.97 -1.81 -10.81
C GLU A 714 3.95 -2.93 -10.69
N ARG A 715 2.69 -2.59 -10.41
CA ARG A 715 1.61 -3.58 -10.50
C ARG A 715 1.63 -4.21 -11.90
N PRO A 716 1.79 -5.54 -12.04
CA PRO A 716 1.95 -6.16 -13.35
C PRO A 716 0.75 -5.88 -14.27
N PRO A 717 0.98 -5.52 -15.54
CA PRO A 717 -0.12 -5.36 -16.48
C PRO A 717 -0.82 -6.71 -16.66
N ARG A 718 -2.13 -6.74 -16.42
CA ARG A 718 -2.95 -7.92 -16.75
C ARG A 718 -3.06 -8.04 -18.27
N PRO A 719 -3.09 -9.26 -18.83
CA PRO A 719 -3.33 -9.44 -20.25
C PRO A 719 -4.60 -8.70 -20.68
N ARG A 720 -4.60 -8.12 -21.88
CA ARG A 720 -5.84 -7.59 -22.46
C ARG A 720 -6.88 -8.71 -22.45
N LEU A 721 -8.06 -8.37 -21.97
CA LEU A 721 -9.18 -9.29 -21.98
C LEU A 721 -9.62 -9.51 -23.42
N ALA A 722 -10.05 -10.72 -23.75
CA ALA A 722 -10.68 -10.97 -25.03
C ALA A 722 -12.12 -10.42 -25.01
N THR A 723 -12.61 -10.01 -26.17
CA THR A 723 -14.06 -9.91 -26.39
C THR A 723 -14.62 -11.33 -26.47
N GLY A 724 -15.55 -11.67 -25.57
CA GLY A 724 -16.13 -13.01 -25.56
C GLY A 724 -16.98 -13.28 -26.82
N SER A 725 -17.11 -14.56 -27.18
CA SER A 725 -17.95 -15.05 -28.30
C SER A 725 -19.42 -15.09 -27.90
N ASP A 726 -20.33 -14.84 -28.83
CA ASP A 726 -21.79 -14.89 -28.61
C ASP A 726 -22.31 -16.26 -28.17
N ASP A 727 -21.57 -17.33 -28.49
CA ASP A 727 -21.84 -18.71 -28.07
C ASP A 727 -21.24 -19.07 -26.70
N ASP A 728 -20.46 -18.18 -26.08
CA ASP A 728 -19.89 -18.43 -24.76
C ASP A 728 -20.99 -18.59 -23.71
N ILE A 729 -20.80 -19.52 -22.78
CA ILE A 729 -21.68 -19.67 -21.62
C ILE A 729 -21.20 -18.76 -20.50
N VAL A 730 -22.07 -17.87 -20.07
CA VAL A 730 -21.73 -16.80 -19.13
C VAL A 730 -22.53 -16.89 -17.84
N PHE A 731 -21.87 -16.56 -16.74
CA PHE A 731 -22.51 -16.31 -15.45
C PHE A 731 -23.07 -14.90 -15.46
N VAL A 732 -24.37 -14.71 -15.22
CA VAL A 732 -24.95 -13.36 -15.12
C VAL A 732 -25.33 -12.97 -13.70
N ALA A 733 -25.49 -13.96 -12.82
CA ALA A 733 -25.69 -13.76 -11.39
C ALA A 733 -25.14 -14.96 -10.61
N ALA A 734 -24.63 -14.69 -9.41
CA ALA A 734 -24.00 -15.69 -8.54
C ALA A 734 -24.20 -15.28 -7.07
N VAL A 735 -24.76 -16.17 -6.25
CA VAL A 735 -25.05 -15.92 -4.83
C VAL A 735 -24.85 -17.18 -3.99
N ARG A 736 -24.59 -16.97 -2.71
CA ARG A 736 -24.53 -18.03 -1.70
C ARG A 736 -25.16 -17.58 -0.38
N THR A 737 -25.47 -18.53 0.47
CA THR A 737 -25.73 -18.27 1.89
C THR A 737 -24.42 -17.99 2.62
N ALA A 738 -24.50 -17.44 3.83
CA ALA A 738 -23.45 -17.64 4.82
C ALA A 738 -23.29 -19.15 5.10
N ILE A 739 -22.09 -19.58 5.47
CA ILE A 739 -21.81 -20.96 5.86
C ILE A 739 -21.97 -21.10 7.38
N GLY A 740 -22.91 -21.96 7.79
CA GLY A 740 -23.21 -22.24 9.19
C GLY A 740 -22.47 -23.48 9.70
N LYS A 741 -22.16 -23.51 11.00
CA LYS A 741 -21.59 -24.71 11.65
C LYS A 741 -22.66 -25.78 11.83
N ALA A 742 -22.42 -27.00 11.36
CA ALA A 742 -23.39 -28.07 11.51
C ALA A 742 -23.68 -28.38 13.00
N GLY A 743 -24.95 -28.60 13.33
CA GLY A 743 -25.49 -28.93 14.65
C GLY A 743 -25.54 -27.79 15.66
N ARG A 744 -24.92 -26.62 15.37
CA ARG A 744 -24.79 -25.52 16.34
C ARG A 744 -24.83 -24.10 15.76
N GLY A 745 -24.82 -23.96 14.43
CA GLY A 745 -24.85 -22.68 13.73
C GLY A 745 -26.25 -22.16 13.48
N LEU A 746 -26.34 -20.96 12.89
CA LEU A 746 -27.58 -20.27 12.55
C LEU A 746 -28.40 -20.97 11.46
N LEU A 747 -27.78 -21.88 10.68
CA LEU A 747 -28.46 -22.68 9.65
C LEU A 747 -28.81 -24.10 10.09
N LYS A 748 -28.51 -24.48 11.34
CA LYS A 748 -28.59 -25.89 11.79
C LYS A 748 -29.99 -26.52 11.67
N ASP A 749 -31.03 -25.71 11.81
CA ASP A 749 -32.44 -26.14 11.72
C ASP A 749 -33.10 -25.65 10.42
N THR A 750 -32.36 -24.99 9.54
CA THR A 750 -32.87 -24.46 8.27
C THR A 750 -32.94 -25.59 7.25
N LEU A 751 -34.12 -25.80 6.64
CA LEU A 751 -34.31 -26.80 5.62
C LEU A 751 -33.54 -26.42 4.33
N PRO A 752 -33.09 -27.39 3.52
CA PRO A 752 -32.44 -27.10 2.24
C PRO A 752 -33.28 -26.19 1.33
N GLU A 753 -34.60 -26.39 1.30
CA GLU A 753 -35.53 -25.57 0.51
C GLU A 753 -35.60 -24.11 0.98
N ASP A 754 -35.51 -23.86 2.29
CA ASP A 754 -35.50 -22.52 2.88
C ASP A 754 -34.17 -21.79 2.64
N MET A 755 -33.09 -22.53 2.37
CA MET A 755 -31.83 -21.97 1.88
C MET A 755 -31.88 -21.70 0.37
N LEU A 756 -32.50 -22.58 -0.42
CA LEU A 756 -32.50 -22.50 -1.88
C LEU A 756 -33.49 -21.47 -2.43
N ALA A 757 -34.72 -21.40 -1.90
CA ALA A 757 -35.76 -20.54 -2.46
C ALA A 757 -35.36 -19.04 -2.48
N PRO A 758 -34.80 -18.46 -1.39
CA PRO A 758 -34.34 -17.08 -1.42
C PRO A 758 -33.20 -16.83 -2.42
N LEU A 759 -32.32 -17.81 -2.61
CA LEU A 759 -31.22 -17.72 -3.58
C LEU A 759 -31.75 -17.72 -5.02
N ILE A 760 -32.72 -18.58 -5.34
CA ILE A 760 -33.40 -18.60 -6.65
C ILE A 760 -34.05 -17.24 -6.92
N GLY A 761 -34.84 -16.73 -5.96
CA GLY A 761 -35.46 -15.41 -6.06
C GLY A 761 -34.45 -14.31 -6.30
N ALA A 762 -33.36 -14.27 -5.52
CA ALA A 762 -32.30 -13.28 -5.68
C ALA A 762 -31.59 -13.34 -7.04
N LEU A 763 -31.43 -14.53 -7.62
CA LEU A 763 -30.85 -14.67 -8.97
C LEU A 763 -31.79 -14.11 -10.04
N LEU A 764 -33.09 -14.39 -9.95
CA LEU A 764 -34.10 -13.85 -10.86
C LEU A 764 -34.18 -12.33 -10.75
N ASP A 765 -34.19 -11.79 -9.54
CA ASP A 765 -34.22 -10.34 -9.28
C ASP A 765 -32.98 -9.63 -9.85
N ARG A 766 -31.77 -10.16 -9.57
CA ARG A 766 -30.50 -9.56 -10.04
C ARG A 766 -30.34 -9.60 -11.56
N SER A 767 -30.97 -10.56 -12.23
CA SER A 767 -30.86 -10.76 -13.68
C SER A 767 -32.09 -10.27 -14.47
N ALA A 768 -33.15 -9.87 -13.79
CA ALA A 768 -34.46 -9.55 -14.39
C ALA A 768 -34.98 -10.65 -15.34
N VAL A 769 -34.62 -11.91 -15.08
CA VAL A 769 -35.10 -13.08 -15.82
C VAL A 769 -36.49 -13.43 -15.32
N LYS A 770 -37.43 -13.67 -16.23
CA LYS A 770 -38.79 -14.10 -15.84
C LYS A 770 -38.76 -15.55 -15.38
N PRO A 771 -39.48 -15.93 -14.31
CA PRO A 771 -39.49 -17.30 -13.80
C PRO A 771 -39.74 -18.39 -14.86
N ALA A 772 -40.68 -18.16 -15.78
CA ALA A 772 -41.05 -19.10 -16.85
C ALA A 772 -39.98 -19.27 -17.95
N GLU A 773 -38.96 -18.42 -18.01
CA GLU A 773 -37.89 -18.50 -19.01
C GLU A 773 -36.75 -19.44 -18.58
N VAL A 774 -36.74 -19.88 -17.31
CA VAL A 774 -35.76 -20.84 -16.78
C VAL A 774 -36.08 -22.22 -17.36
N GLY A 775 -35.13 -22.81 -18.08
CA GLY A 775 -35.31 -24.12 -18.71
C GLY A 775 -35.07 -25.30 -17.78
N ASP A 776 -34.22 -25.13 -16.76
CA ASP A 776 -33.89 -26.19 -15.79
C ASP A 776 -33.28 -25.59 -14.51
N VAL A 777 -33.50 -26.28 -13.38
CA VAL A 777 -32.86 -26.00 -12.09
C VAL A 777 -32.10 -27.22 -11.62
N ILE A 778 -30.76 -27.09 -11.56
CA ILE A 778 -29.84 -28.20 -11.38
C ILE A 778 -29.08 -28.01 -10.08
N VAL A 779 -29.34 -28.84 -9.07
CA VAL A 779 -28.71 -28.68 -7.76
C VAL A 779 -27.94 -29.92 -7.34
N GLY A 780 -26.69 -29.70 -6.95
CA GLY A 780 -25.80 -30.69 -6.39
C GLY A 780 -26.03 -30.91 -4.89
N THR A 781 -26.06 -32.18 -4.48
CA THR A 781 -26.07 -32.59 -3.06
C THR A 781 -25.19 -33.84 -2.89
N ALA A 782 -24.54 -34.02 -1.74
CA ALA A 782 -23.66 -35.16 -1.49
C ALA A 782 -24.27 -36.20 -0.54
N LEU A 783 -25.04 -35.75 0.46
CA LEU A 783 -25.59 -36.59 1.52
C LEU A 783 -27.13 -36.78 1.48
N PRO A 784 -27.83 -36.75 0.33
CA PRO A 784 -29.28 -36.85 0.32
C PRO A 784 -29.75 -38.19 0.89
N ARG A 785 -30.83 -38.17 1.69
CA ARG A 785 -31.46 -39.38 2.23
C ARG A 785 -32.73 -39.68 1.43
N GLY A 786 -32.74 -40.81 0.73
CA GLY A 786 -33.87 -41.21 -0.10
C GLY A 786 -34.19 -40.18 -1.19
N ASP A 787 -35.47 -39.99 -1.44
CA ASP A 787 -36.05 -39.03 -2.40
C ASP A 787 -36.24 -37.61 -1.83
N ALA A 788 -36.02 -37.41 -0.53
CA ALA A 788 -36.28 -36.16 0.17
C ALA A 788 -35.60 -34.95 -0.49
N ALA A 789 -34.36 -35.10 -0.97
CA ALA A 789 -33.66 -33.99 -1.63
C ALA A 789 -34.34 -33.54 -2.94
N ALA A 790 -34.98 -34.46 -3.66
CA ALA A 790 -35.67 -34.12 -4.91
C ALA A 790 -36.95 -33.33 -4.60
N VAL A 791 -37.64 -33.71 -3.53
CA VAL A 791 -38.79 -32.98 -2.99
C VAL A 791 -38.37 -31.58 -2.53
N SER A 792 -37.32 -31.46 -1.71
CA SER A 792 -36.80 -30.17 -1.25
C SER A 792 -36.46 -29.22 -2.40
N LEU A 793 -35.76 -29.70 -3.44
CA LEU A 793 -35.45 -28.85 -4.59
C LEU A 793 -36.72 -28.39 -5.32
N ARG A 794 -37.69 -29.28 -5.51
CA ARG A 794 -38.95 -28.94 -6.17
C ARG A 794 -39.76 -27.92 -5.37
N VAL A 795 -39.83 -28.10 -4.05
CA VAL A 795 -40.47 -27.14 -3.13
C VAL A 795 -39.76 -25.79 -3.22
N ALA A 796 -38.43 -25.76 -3.17
CA ALA A 796 -37.66 -24.52 -3.26
C ALA A 796 -37.94 -23.74 -4.55
N ALA A 797 -37.98 -24.44 -5.70
CA ALA A 797 -38.27 -23.83 -6.99
C ALA A 797 -39.67 -23.20 -7.02
N LEU A 798 -40.70 -23.92 -6.56
CA LEU A 798 -42.07 -23.43 -6.52
C LEU A 798 -42.24 -22.27 -5.54
N CYS A 799 -41.65 -22.36 -4.34
CA CYS A 799 -41.67 -21.30 -3.34
C CYS A 799 -40.95 -20.03 -3.80
N ALA A 800 -39.93 -20.16 -4.65
CA ALA A 800 -39.26 -19.03 -5.28
C ALA A 800 -40.05 -18.40 -6.45
N GLY A 801 -41.23 -18.94 -6.78
CA GLY A 801 -42.10 -18.42 -7.84
C GLY A 801 -41.83 -18.98 -9.24
N LEU A 802 -41.00 -20.03 -9.39
CA LEU A 802 -40.90 -20.76 -10.66
C LEU A 802 -42.20 -21.53 -10.92
N PRO A 803 -42.75 -21.49 -12.15
CA PRO A 803 -43.97 -22.22 -12.46
C PRO A 803 -43.74 -23.73 -12.45
N ASP A 804 -44.82 -24.49 -12.31
CA ASP A 804 -44.78 -25.95 -12.30
C ASP A 804 -44.24 -26.55 -13.62
N THR A 805 -44.23 -25.79 -14.70
CA THR A 805 -43.64 -26.18 -15.99
C THR A 805 -42.10 -26.20 -15.99
N VAL A 806 -41.44 -25.52 -15.04
CA VAL A 806 -39.96 -25.53 -14.96
C VAL A 806 -39.50 -26.83 -14.30
N PRO A 807 -38.68 -27.66 -14.96
CA PRO A 807 -38.17 -28.90 -14.39
C PRO A 807 -37.06 -28.63 -13.37
N VAL A 808 -36.82 -29.63 -12.52
CA VAL A 808 -35.70 -29.63 -11.56
C VAL A 808 -34.98 -30.98 -11.61
N ARG A 809 -33.68 -30.99 -11.36
CA ARG A 809 -32.91 -32.24 -11.23
C ARG A 809 -31.77 -32.14 -10.22
N LEU A 810 -31.43 -33.28 -9.63
CA LEU A 810 -30.33 -33.42 -8.69
C LEU A 810 -29.10 -34.07 -9.32
N VAL A 811 -27.93 -33.66 -8.84
CA VAL A 811 -26.64 -34.25 -9.21
C VAL A 811 -25.90 -34.70 -7.95
N ASN A 812 -25.36 -35.92 -7.94
CA ASN A 812 -24.47 -36.38 -6.90
C ASN A 812 -23.12 -36.82 -7.49
N ARG A 813 -22.10 -36.01 -7.23
CA ARG A 813 -20.68 -36.31 -7.39
C ARG A 813 -19.93 -35.91 -6.10
N LEU A 814 -20.53 -36.23 -4.96
CA LEU A 814 -20.00 -35.91 -3.62
C LEU A 814 -19.58 -34.44 -3.51
N CYS A 815 -18.35 -34.14 -3.10
CA CYS A 815 -17.87 -32.76 -2.91
C CYS A 815 -17.93 -31.89 -4.18
N ALA A 816 -17.95 -32.51 -5.37
CA ALA A 816 -18.04 -31.81 -6.64
C ALA A 816 -19.47 -31.70 -7.20
N SER A 817 -20.50 -32.14 -6.48
CA SER A 817 -21.89 -32.11 -6.97
C SER A 817 -22.30 -30.73 -7.49
N GLY A 818 -22.02 -29.66 -6.74
CA GLY A 818 -22.37 -28.30 -7.16
C GLY A 818 -21.59 -27.80 -8.38
N LEU A 819 -20.31 -28.21 -8.53
CA LEU A 819 -19.54 -27.86 -9.73
C LEU A 819 -20.01 -28.66 -10.94
N GLN A 820 -20.36 -29.94 -10.75
CA GLN A 820 -20.90 -30.78 -11.80
C GLN A 820 -22.25 -30.23 -12.29
N ALA A 821 -23.12 -29.76 -11.40
CA ALA A 821 -24.38 -29.13 -11.77
C ALA A 821 -24.17 -27.91 -12.69
N ILE A 822 -23.17 -27.07 -12.40
CA ILE A 822 -22.79 -25.93 -13.25
C ILE A 822 -22.29 -26.41 -14.62
N ALA A 823 -21.43 -27.43 -14.63
CA ALA A 823 -20.92 -28.00 -15.88
C ALA A 823 -22.03 -28.61 -16.74
N ASP A 824 -22.98 -29.31 -16.14
CA ASP A 824 -24.11 -29.94 -16.82
C ASP A 824 -25.06 -28.88 -17.41
N ALA A 825 -25.31 -27.80 -16.66
CA ALA A 825 -26.09 -26.66 -17.13
C ALA A 825 -25.42 -25.96 -18.32
N ALA A 826 -24.11 -25.68 -18.21
CA ALA A 826 -23.35 -25.06 -19.28
C ALA A 826 -23.35 -25.94 -20.55
N ALA A 827 -23.14 -27.25 -20.41
CA ALA A 827 -23.18 -28.18 -21.52
C ALA A 827 -24.56 -28.25 -22.20
N ALA A 828 -25.65 -28.21 -21.43
CA ALA A 828 -27.01 -28.23 -21.96
C ALA A 828 -27.36 -26.92 -22.70
N ILE A 829 -26.98 -25.76 -22.15
CA ILE A 829 -27.15 -24.47 -22.82
C ILE A 829 -26.33 -24.41 -24.11
N GLN A 830 -25.10 -24.91 -24.09
CA GLN A 830 -24.22 -24.95 -25.27
C GLN A 830 -24.84 -25.78 -26.40
N ARG A 831 -25.46 -26.93 -26.06
CA ARG A 831 -26.17 -27.80 -27.03
C ARG A 831 -27.49 -27.23 -27.52
N GLY A 832 -28.06 -26.26 -26.80
CA GLY A 832 -29.35 -25.66 -27.12
C GLY A 832 -30.55 -26.42 -26.55
N ASP A 833 -30.36 -27.24 -25.51
CA ASP A 833 -31.46 -27.94 -24.82
C ASP A 833 -32.42 -26.91 -24.17
N TYR A 834 -31.87 -25.79 -23.69
CA TYR A 834 -32.56 -24.59 -23.20
C TYR A 834 -31.62 -23.38 -23.19
N GLY A 835 -32.17 -22.16 -23.09
CA GLY A 835 -31.37 -20.92 -23.14
C GLY A 835 -30.85 -20.41 -21.80
N ILE A 836 -31.55 -20.70 -20.69
CA ILE A 836 -31.27 -20.18 -19.35
C ILE A 836 -31.41 -21.31 -18.34
N ALA A 837 -30.48 -21.42 -17.40
CA ALA A 837 -30.57 -22.38 -16.30
C ALA A 837 -30.04 -21.79 -14.99
N ILE A 838 -30.60 -22.31 -13.88
CA ILE A 838 -30.06 -22.09 -12.54
C ILE A 838 -29.31 -23.35 -12.13
N ALA A 839 -28.07 -23.20 -11.66
CA ALA A 839 -27.24 -24.32 -11.26
C ALA A 839 -26.49 -24.05 -9.97
N GLY A 840 -26.18 -25.08 -9.19
CA GLY A 840 -25.33 -24.92 -8.01
C GLY A 840 -25.42 -26.09 -7.06
N GLY A 841 -25.37 -25.85 -5.75
CA GLY A 841 -25.41 -26.92 -4.77
C GLY A 841 -25.87 -26.50 -3.38
N VAL A 842 -26.34 -27.47 -2.61
CA VAL A 842 -26.78 -27.31 -1.21
C VAL A 842 -26.30 -28.50 -0.38
N GLU A 843 -25.99 -28.25 0.88
CA GLU A 843 -25.83 -29.31 1.87
C GLU A 843 -26.32 -28.86 3.25
N SER A 844 -27.04 -29.75 3.94
CA SER A 844 -27.34 -29.62 5.37
C SER A 844 -26.77 -30.85 6.08
N MET A 845 -25.57 -30.70 6.60
CA MET A 845 -24.88 -31.74 7.38
C MET A 845 -25.46 -31.84 8.80
N SER A 846 -26.22 -30.82 9.25
CA SER A 846 -27.03 -30.86 10.46
C SER A 846 -28.17 -31.88 10.36
N MET A 847 -28.86 -31.93 9.21
CA MET A 847 -29.96 -32.88 8.98
C MET A 847 -29.44 -34.21 8.45
N ASN A 848 -28.43 -34.17 7.57
CA ASN A 848 -27.86 -35.33 6.92
C ASN A 848 -26.40 -35.51 7.36
N ALA A 849 -26.19 -36.15 8.51
CA ALA A 849 -24.84 -36.45 8.99
C ALA A 849 -24.06 -37.30 7.98
N ILE A 850 -22.73 -37.11 7.93
CA ILE A 850 -21.83 -37.99 7.19
C ILE A 850 -21.89 -39.39 7.82
N GLN A 851 -22.76 -40.24 7.29
CA GLN A 851 -22.70 -41.67 7.49
C GLN A 851 -22.40 -42.29 6.14
N LEU A 852 -21.24 -42.93 6.02
CA LEU A 852 -21.09 -43.95 4.99
C LEU A 852 -22.10 -45.04 5.35
N SER A 853 -23.13 -45.26 4.53
CA SER A 853 -24.05 -46.37 4.70
C SER A 853 -23.30 -47.69 4.43
N LEU A 854 -22.49 -48.09 5.41
CA LEU A 854 -21.62 -49.27 5.40
C LEU A 854 -22.29 -50.51 5.98
N GLU A 855 -23.55 -50.40 6.40
CA GLU A 855 -24.28 -51.51 7.03
C GLU A 855 -24.35 -52.76 6.12
N ARG A 856 -24.22 -52.59 4.80
CA ARG A 856 -24.04 -53.68 3.84
C ARG A 856 -22.85 -53.42 2.93
N ARG A 857 -21.80 -54.23 3.09
CA ARG A 857 -20.63 -54.25 2.19
C ARG A 857 -20.78 -55.33 1.12
N SER A 858 -20.15 -55.11 -0.04
CA SER A 858 -20.14 -56.11 -1.12
C SER A 858 -19.27 -57.31 -0.75
N HIS A 859 -19.76 -58.53 -0.99
CA HIS A 859 -18.98 -59.76 -0.86
C HIS A 859 -17.76 -59.81 -1.80
N ARG A 860 -17.74 -58.95 -2.84
CA ARG A 860 -16.65 -58.86 -3.82
C ARG A 860 -15.45 -58.03 -3.33
N LEU A 861 -15.52 -57.40 -2.15
CA LEU A 861 -14.40 -56.58 -1.68
C LEU A 861 -13.14 -57.40 -1.44
N ALA A 862 -13.28 -58.63 -0.95
CA ALA A 862 -12.16 -59.54 -0.74
C ALA A 862 -11.39 -59.87 -2.04
N SER A 863 -12.01 -59.70 -3.22
CA SER A 863 -11.36 -59.95 -4.52
C SER A 863 -10.86 -58.69 -5.23
N CYS A 864 -11.02 -57.49 -4.65
CA CYS A 864 -10.54 -56.23 -5.22
C CYS A 864 -10.08 -55.27 -4.12
N ALA A 865 -8.80 -55.36 -3.75
CA ALA A 865 -8.20 -54.53 -2.71
C ALA A 865 -8.38 -53.02 -2.98
N ALA A 866 -8.28 -52.57 -4.23
CA ALA A 866 -8.50 -51.17 -4.59
C ALA A 866 -9.94 -50.68 -4.35
N ALA A 867 -10.93 -51.58 -4.37
CA ALA A 867 -12.32 -51.26 -4.05
C ALA A 867 -12.56 -51.14 -2.54
N GLU A 868 -11.74 -51.79 -1.71
CA GLU A 868 -11.80 -51.63 -0.25
C GLU A 868 -11.46 -50.20 0.18
N ASP A 869 -10.45 -49.60 -0.46
CA ASP A 869 -10.03 -48.22 -0.21
C ASP A 869 -11.14 -47.19 -0.46
N ALA A 870 -12.14 -47.50 -1.29
CA ALA A 870 -13.29 -46.62 -1.55
C ALA A 870 -14.20 -46.43 -0.33
N TYR A 871 -14.05 -47.27 0.70
CA TYR A 871 -14.78 -47.18 1.96
C TYR A 871 -14.01 -46.49 3.09
N LEU A 872 -12.77 -46.06 2.83
CA LEU A 872 -11.98 -45.31 3.83
C LEU A 872 -12.65 -43.98 4.17
N SER A 873 -12.57 -43.60 5.45
CA SER A 873 -13.06 -42.30 5.88
C SER A 873 -12.23 -41.17 5.27
N MET A 874 -12.82 -39.99 5.08
CA MET A 874 -12.06 -38.84 4.56
C MET A 874 -10.85 -38.51 5.44
N GLY A 875 -10.99 -38.65 6.76
CA GLY A 875 -9.89 -38.46 7.70
C GLY A 875 -8.75 -39.46 7.52
N ASP A 876 -9.06 -40.74 7.27
CA ASP A 876 -8.03 -41.74 6.95
C ASP A 876 -7.27 -41.41 5.67
N THR A 877 -7.97 -40.94 4.64
CA THR A 877 -7.30 -40.52 3.40
C THR A 877 -6.41 -39.30 3.61
N SER A 878 -6.78 -38.38 4.51
CA SER A 878 -5.92 -37.24 4.91
C SER A 878 -4.64 -37.73 5.58
N GLU A 879 -4.75 -38.65 6.54
CA GLU A 879 -3.59 -39.24 7.21
C GLU A 879 -2.69 -40.02 6.23
N ASN A 880 -3.30 -40.72 5.28
CA ASN A 880 -2.56 -41.43 4.23
C ASN A 880 -1.79 -40.48 3.31
N VAL A 881 -2.39 -39.35 2.91
CA VAL A 881 -1.71 -38.31 2.13
C VAL A 881 -0.53 -37.72 2.93
N ALA A 882 -0.76 -37.35 4.19
CA ALA A 882 0.28 -36.80 5.04
C ALA A 882 1.47 -37.75 5.21
N ALA A 883 1.19 -39.03 5.51
CA ALA A 883 2.22 -40.05 5.68
C ALA A 883 2.96 -40.38 4.37
N ARG A 884 2.21 -40.59 3.27
CA ARG A 884 2.78 -41.04 1.99
C ARG A 884 3.60 -39.96 1.29
N PHE A 885 3.24 -38.69 1.47
CA PHE A 885 3.90 -37.56 0.80
C PHE A 885 4.67 -36.66 1.77
N ALA A 886 4.91 -37.12 2.99
CA ALA A 886 5.69 -36.43 4.03
C ALA A 886 5.21 -34.99 4.33
N ILE A 887 3.90 -34.75 4.31
CA ILE A 887 3.33 -33.44 4.63
C ILE A 887 3.32 -33.27 6.15
N SER A 888 4.29 -32.51 6.66
CA SER A 888 4.47 -32.34 8.11
C SER A 888 3.29 -31.67 8.79
N ARG A 889 3.10 -31.97 10.08
CA ARG A 889 2.10 -31.30 10.93
C ARG A 889 2.27 -29.78 10.93
N ALA A 890 3.51 -29.29 10.96
CA ALA A 890 3.81 -27.87 10.95
C ALA A 890 3.36 -27.19 9.65
N ALA A 891 3.54 -27.85 8.49
CA ALA A 891 3.06 -27.35 7.21
C ALA A 891 1.51 -27.28 7.18
N GLN A 892 0.85 -28.31 7.69
CA GLN A 892 -0.62 -28.36 7.78
C GLN A 892 -1.18 -27.24 8.67
N ASP A 893 -0.60 -27.02 9.85
CA ASP A 893 -1.04 -25.99 10.78
C ASP A 893 -0.75 -24.57 10.23
N ARG A 894 0.37 -24.38 9.53
CA ARG A 894 0.67 -23.10 8.85
C ARG A 894 -0.33 -22.80 7.74
N PHE A 895 -0.67 -23.80 6.93
CA PHE A 895 -1.69 -23.68 5.89
C PHE A 895 -3.05 -23.28 6.49
N ALA A 896 -3.46 -23.95 7.57
CA ALA A 896 -4.71 -23.66 8.26
C ALA A 896 -4.75 -22.25 8.90
N ALA A 897 -3.66 -21.82 9.54
CA ALA A 897 -3.54 -20.46 10.05
C ALA A 897 -3.67 -19.43 8.92
N SER A 898 -3.06 -19.68 7.75
CA SER A 898 -3.14 -18.82 6.57
C SER A 898 -4.56 -18.72 6.03
N SER A 899 -5.27 -19.85 5.96
CA SER A 899 -6.69 -19.89 5.55
C SER A 899 -7.55 -19.03 6.46
N HIS A 900 -7.39 -19.14 7.78
CA HIS A 900 -8.10 -18.30 8.75
C HIS A 900 -7.71 -16.81 8.67
N ALA A 901 -6.43 -16.50 8.48
CA ALA A 901 -5.96 -15.12 8.35
C ALA A 901 -6.56 -14.44 7.10
N ARG A 902 -6.55 -15.14 5.96
CA ARG A 902 -7.13 -14.68 4.69
C ARG A 902 -8.65 -14.50 4.78
N ALA A 903 -9.36 -15.47 5.38
CA ALA A 903 -10.80 -15.38 5.60
C ALA A 903 -11.18 -14.25 6.56
N SER A 904 -10.40 -14.06 7.62
CA SER A 904 -10.59 -12.94 8.56
C SER A 904 -10.45 -11.61 7.86
N ARG A 905 -9.39 -11.44 7.07
CA ARG A 905 -9.19 -10.24 6.23
C ARG A 905 -10.36 -10.03 5.27
N ALA A 906 -10.79 -11.08 4.55
CA ALA A 906 -11.89 -10.98 3.58
C ALA A 906 -13.23 -10.60 4.24
N SER A 907 -13.55 -11.21 5.39
CA SER A 907 -14.75 -10.91 6.16
C SER A 907 -14.76 -9.47 6.69
N LEU A 908 -13.64 -9.03 7.28
CA LEU A 908 -13.51 -7.67 7.80
C LEU A 908 -13.51 -6.63 6.68
N SER A 909 -12.95 -6.99 5.52
CA SER A 909 -12.91 -6.11 4.35
C SER A 909 -14.22 -5.99 3.58
N GLY A 910 -15.27 -6.71 4.01
CA GLY A 910 -16.55 -6.75 3.31
C GLY A 910 -16.51 -7.46 1.96
N ARG A 911 -15.47 -8.24 1.65
CA ARG A 911 -15.32 -8.94 0.36
C ARG A 911 -16.47 -9.90 0.06
N PHE A 912 -17.05 -10.48 1.11
CA PHE A 912 -18.17 -11.42 0.99
C PHE A 912 -19.55 -10.76 0.85
N GLU A 913 -19.67 -9.44 1.01
CA GLU A 913 -20.97 -8.73 0.99
C GLU A 913 -21.73 -8.87 -0.34
N ARG A 914 -21.01 -9.11 -1.45
CA ARG A 914 -21.61 -9.27 -2.79
C ARG A 914 -22.10 -10.69 -3.08
N GLU A 915 -21.45 -11.67 -2.47
CA GLU A 915 -21.76 -13.09 -2.67
C GLU A 915 -22.75 -13.63 -1.63
N ILE A 916 -22.73 -13.16 -0.37
CA ILE A 916 -23.63 -13.63 0.68
C ILE A 916 -24.99 -12.93 0.57
N LEU A 917 -26.05 -13.72 0.38
CA LEU A 917 -27.42 -13.28 0.63
C LEU A 917 -27.77 -13.56 2.11
N PRO A 918 -28.19 -12.55 2.90
CA PRO A 918 -28.71 -12.77 4.24
C PRO A 918 -29.95 -13.67 4.23
N ILE A 919 -29.93 -14.76 5.00
CA ILE A 919 -31.05 -15.69 5.12
C ILE A 919 -31.75 -15.51 6.46
N SER A 920 -33.00 -15.06 6.41
CA SER A 920 -33.90 -15.04 7.57
C SER A 920 -34.45 -16.44 7.80
N THR A 921 -34.18 -17.00 8.98
CA THR A 921 -34.60 -18.36 9.34
C THR A 921 -34.91 -18.42 10.83
N GLN A 922 -35.23 -19.60 11.35
CA GLN A 922 -35.44 -19.82 12.76
C GLN A 922 -34.56 -20.96 13.27
N VAL A 923 -34.11 -20.83 14.52
CA VAL A 923 -33.31 -21.85 15.20
C VAL A 923 -33.90 -22.23 16.55
N TYR A 924 -33.86 -23.51 16.86
CA TYR A 924 -34.24 -24.05 18.16
C TYR A 924 -33.06 -23.90 19.14
N PRO A 925 -33.28 -23.33 20.34
CA PRO A 925 -32.26 -23.26 21.38
C PRO A 925 -31.63 -24.62 21.66
N THR A 926 -30.31 -24.69 21.73
CA THR A 926 -29.63 -25.93 22.12
C THR A 926 -29.92 -26.25 23.59
N ARG A 927 -29.94 -27.54 23.97
CA ARG A 927 -30.12 -27.97 25.38
C ARG A 927 -29.17 -27.26 26.37
N LYS A 928 -27.96 -26.87 25.92
CA LYS A 928 -26.99 -26.11 26.72
C LYS A 928 -27.38 -24.63 26.90
N ALA A 929 -27.93 -24.00 25.87
CA ALA A 929 -28.43 -22.61 25.93
C ALA A 929 -29.71 -22.52 26.78
N ALA A 930 -30.61 -23.51 26.67
CA ALA A 930 -31.78 -23.62 27.55
C ALA A 930 -31.38 -23.78 29.04
N LYS A 931 -30.29 -24.51 29.31
CA LYS A 931 -29.72 -24.69 30.67
C LYS A 931 -29.17 -23.42 31.31
N GLN A 932 -28.68 -22.47 30.51
CA GLN A 932 -28.12 -21.20 30.98
C GLN A 932 -29.18 -20.12 31.20
N ALA A 933 -30.31 -20.20 30.48
CA ALA A 933 -31.38 -19.22 30.58
C ALA A 933 -32.29 -19.42 31.81
N ASP A 934 -32.52 -20.67 32.25
CA ASP A 934 -33.65 -20.97 33.16
C ASP A 934 -33.26 -21.24 34.63
N GLY A 935 -31.97 -21.23 34.98
CA GLY A 935 -31.47 -21.27 36.37
C GLY A 935 -31.88 -22.45 37.26
N ASN A 936 -32.79 -23.33 36.83
CA ASN A 936 -33.41 -24.38 37.63
C ASN A 936 -33.55 -25.68 36.84
N LEU A 937 -33.20 -26.81 37.46
CA LEU A 937 -32.99 -28.11 36.82
C LEU A 937 -34.25 -28.97 36.63
N SER A 938 -35.45 -28.52 37.06
CA SER A 938 -36.63 -29.39 37.13
C SER A 938 -37.80 -29.06 36.19
N THR A 939 -37.82 -27.89 35.54
CA THR A 939 -38.93 -27.46 34.65
C THR A 939 -38.58 -27.44 33.16
N ALA A 940 -37.29 -27.46 32.80
CA ALA A 940 -36.83 -27.39 31.41
C ALA A 940 -37.11 -28.66 30.57
N GLU A 941 -37.61 -29.74 31.17
CA GLU A 941 -37.90 -31.01 30.47
C GLU A 941 -39.25 -31.04 29.74
N ARG A 942 -40.12 -30.03 29.90
CA ARG A 942 -41.51 -30.10 29.39
C ARG A 942 -42.02 -28.92 28.56
N ALA A 943 -41.24 -27.87 28.34
CA ALA A 943 -41.63 -26.80 27.42
C ALA A 943 -41.15 -27.10 25.98
N PRO A 944 -42.02 -27.11 24.95
CA PRO A 944 -41.55 -27.19 23.57
C PRO A 944 -40.65 -25.98 23.28
N ALA A 945 -39.44 -26.24 22.78
CA ALA A 945 -38.49 -25.19 22.46
C ALA A 945 -39.09 -24.26 21.38
N VAL A 946 -39.37 -23.01 21.73
CA VAL A 946 -39.88 -22.02 20.78
C VAL A 946 -38.72 -21.64 19.84
N PRO A 947 -38.89 -21.74 18.51
CA PRO A 947 -37.85 -21.35 17.57
C PRO A 947 -37.63 -19.84 17.60
N GLN A 948 -36.37 -19.40 17.55
CA GLN A 948 -36.01 -17.98 17.58
C GLN A 948 -35.66 -17.48 16.16
N PRO A 949 -36.21 -16.33 15.72
CA PRO A 949 -35.87 -15.76 14.43
C PRO A 949 -34.42 -15.26 14.43
N VAL A 950 -33.67 -15.60 13.39
CA VAL A 950 -32.27 -15.23 13.20
C VAL A 950 -32.00 -14.86 11.74
N VAL A 951 -30.92 -14.12 11.49
CA VAL A 951 -30.46 -13.78 10.14
C VAL A 951 -29.03 -14.28 9.95
N ALA A 952 -28.86 -15.29 9.09
CA ALA A 952 -27.56 -15.83 8.72
C ALA A 952 -26.93 -14.96 7.62
N GLN A 953 -25.96 -14.11 7.98
CA GLN A 953 -25.35 -13.12 7.06
C GLN A 953 -23.81 -13.05 7.13
N ARG A 954 -23.18 -13.86 8.00
CA ARG A 954 -21.72 -13.97 8.13
C ARG A 954 -21.33 -15.43 8.29
N ASP A 955 -20.23 -15.82 7.66
CA ASP A 955 -19.69 -17.18 7.83
C ASP A 955 -19.23 -17.40 9.28
N GLU A 956 -19.64 -18.52 9.87
CA GLU A 956 -19.41 -18.77 11.31
C GLU A 956 -18.06 -19.44 11.60
N GLY A 957 -17.44 -20.03 10.58
CA GLY A 957 -16.20 -20.82 10.74
C GLY A 957 -14.95 -19.99 11.03
N ILE A 958 -14.96 -18.71 10.64
CA ILE A 958 -13.80 -17.83 10.69
C ILE A 958 -13.41 -17.55 12.14
N ARG A 959 -12.13 -17.74 12.45
CA ARG A 959 -11.54 -17.50 13.78
C ARG A 959 -10.48 -16.41 13.64
N LEU A 960 -10.66 -15.32 14.37
CA LEU A 960 -9.70 -14.21 14.41
C LEU A 960 -8.47 -14.59 15.25
N GLY A 961 -7.28 -14.18 14.82
CA GLY A 961 -6.04 -14.33 15.59
C GLY A 961 -5.54 -15.77 15.76
N VAL A 962 -5.87 -16.68 14.84
CA VAL A 962 -5.34 -18.05 14.85
C VAL A 962 -3.83 -18.03 14.60
N THR A 963 -3.07 -18.65 15.49
CA THR A 963 -1.61 -18.80 15.36
C THR A 963 -1.23 -20.27 15.13
N THR A 964 -0.11 -20.48 14.45
CA THR A 964 0.49 -21.81 14.26
C THR A 964 0.78 -22.51 15.60
N GLY A 965 1.29 -21.76 16.59
CA GLY A 965 1.55 -22.26 17.93
C GLY A 965 0.28 -22.72 18.67
N ALA A 966 -0.86 -22.05 18.48
CA ALA A 966 -2.14 -22.49 19.06
C ALA A 966 -2.65 -23.78 18.38
N LEU A 967 -2.51 -23.87 17.05
CA LEU A 967 -2.92 -25.06 16.29
C LEU A 967 -2.07 -26.29 16.63
N ALA A 968 -0.77 -26.11 16.87
CA ALA A 968 0.15 -27.20 17.22
C ALA A 968 -0.24 -27.94 18.52
N LYS A 969 -0.93 -27.27 19.44
CA LYS A 969 -1.41 -27.85 20.72
C LYS A 969 -2.63 -28.75 20.55
N LEU A 970 -3.30 -28.74 19.39
CA LEU A 970 -4.49 -29.54 19.17
C LEU A 970 -4.13 -31.02 18.93
N PRO A 971 -4.86 -31.96 19.56
CA PRO A 971 -4.63 -33.39 19.36
C PRO A 971 -5.12 -33.85 17.98
N PRO A 972 -4.48 -34.89 17.39
CA PRO A 972 -5.00 -35.60 16.22
C PRO A 972 -6.40 -36.16 16.45
N VAL A 973 -7.24 -36.15 15.40
CA VAL A 973 -8.65 -36.58 15.49
C VAL A 973 -8.88 -37.99 14.96
N PHE A 974 -8.19 -38.40 13.90
CA PHE A 974 -8.48 -39.66 13.20
C PHE A 974 -7.59 -40.82 13.60
N ARG A 975 -6.30 -40.57 13.88
CA ARG A 975 -5.34 -41.58 14.34
C ARG A 975 -4.58 -41.06 15.54
N LYS A 976 -4.29 -41.93 16.52
CA LYS A 976 -3.58 -41.56 17.76
C LYS A 976 -2.21 -40.91 17.50
N GLN A 977 -1.50 -41.36 16.46
CA GLN A 977 -0.22 -40.81 16.00
C GLN A 977 -0.37 -40.05 14.66
N GLY A 978 -1.58 -39.60 14.35
CA GLY A 978 -1.89 -38.86 13.13
C GLY A 978 -1.42 -37.41 13.19
N THR A 979 -1.60 -36.71 12.08
CA THR A 979 -1.27 -35.28 11.94
C THR A 979 -2.49 -34.39 11.69
N THR A 980 -3.64 -34.99 11.35
CA THR A 980 -4.88 -34.25 11.08
C THR A 980 -5.61 -33.92 12.38
N THR A 981 -5.93 -32.65 12.58
CA THR A 981 -6.62 -32.12 13.75
C THR A 981 -7.86 -31.32 13.36
N ALA A 982 -8.70 -30.99 14.33
CA ALA A 982 -9.82 -30.07 14.14
C ALA A 982 -9.39 -28.63 13.78
N GLY A 983 -8.09 -28.31 13.91
CA GLY A 983 -7.53 -27.01 13.55
C GLY A 983 -7.04 -26.94 12.11
N ASN A 984 -6.65 -28.07 11.51
CA ASN A 984 -6.11 -28.16 10.15
C ASN A 984 -7.01 -28.96 9.18
N SER A 985 -8.29 -29.10 9.54
CA SER A 985 -9.35 -29.69 8.74
C SER A 985 -10.56 -28.76 8.68
N SER A 986 -11.34 -28.86 7.60
CA SER A 986 -12.59 -28.11 7.48
C SER A 986 -13.61 -28.55 8.52
N GLN A 987 -14.38 -27.59 9.03
CA GLN A 987 -15.56 -27.89 9.83
C GLN A 987 -16.68 -28.49 8.97
N VAL A 988 -17.47 -29.37 9.59
CA VAL A 988 -18.79 -29.78 9.05
C VAL A 988 -19.72 -28.57 9.02
N SER A 989 -20.46 -28.38 7.93
CA SER A 989 -21.15 -27.11 7.68
C SER A 989 -22.41 -27.26 6.83
N ASP A 990 -23.32 -26.30 7.01
CA ASP A 990 -24.54 -26.16 6.24
C ASP A 990 -24.45 -24.94 5.33
N GLY A 991 -25.02 -25.00 4.13
CA GLY A 991 -25.10 -23.86 3.22
C GLY A 991 -25.54 -24.21 1.80
N ALA A 992 -25.84 -23.17 1.02
CA ALA A 992 -26.22 -23.27 -0.39
C ALA A 992 -25.57 -22.19 -1.25
N ALA A 993 -25.30 -22.50 -2.52
CA ALA A 993 -24.77 -21.56 -3.51
C ALA A 993 -25.37 -21.86 -4.88
N LEU A 994 -25.81 -20.81 -5.58
CA LEU A 994 -26.43 -20.91 -6.90
C LEU A 994 -25.86 -19.85 -7.85
N VAL A 995 -25.86 -20.20 -9.13
CA VAL A 995 -25.53 -19.32 -10.25
C VAL A 995 -26.63 -19.37 -11.31
N LEU A 996 -26.75 -18.30 -12.09
CA LEU A 996 -27.61 -18.24 -13.27
C LEU A 996 -26.75 -18.13 -14.53
N LEU A 997 -26.97 -19.05 -15.47
CA LEU A 997 -26.19 -19.23 -16.68
C LEU A 997 -27.06 -19.01 -17.92
N MET A 998 -26.47 -18.43 -18.96
CA MET A 998 -27.06 -18.30 -20.30
C MET A 998 -25.96 -18.15 -21.36
N LYS A 999 -26.33 -18.14 -22.64
CA LYS A 999 -25.40 -17.74 -23.71
C LYS A 999 -25.07 -16.24 -23.61
N ARG A 1000 -23.87 -15.84 -24.02
CA ARG A 1000 -23.45 -14.43 -24.08
C ARG A 1000 -24.36 -13.60 -24.98
N SER A 1001 -24.77 -14.13 -26.13
CA SER A 1001 -25.74 -13.50 -27.03
C SER A 1001 -27.06 -13.15 -26.32
N GLU A 1002 -27.54 -14.02 -25.44
CA GLU A 1002 -28.75 -13.79 -24.65
C GLU A 1002 -28.53 -12.71 -23.58
N ALA A 1003 -27.38 -12.73 -22.90
CA ALA A 1003 -27.01 -11.67 -21.94
C ALA A 1003 -26.95 -10.30 -22.63
N ARG A 1004 -26.30 -10.22 -23.80
CA ARG A 1004 -26.22 -9.00 -24.62
C ARG A 1004 -27.59 -8.51 -25.07
N ARG A 1005 -28.46 -9.43 -25.55
CA ARG A 1005 -29.85 -9.11 -25.95
C ARG A 1005 -30.64 -8.45 -24.81
N ARG A 1006 -30.38 -8.85 -23.58
CA ARG A 1006 -31.03 -8.32 -22.36
C ARG A 1006 -30.34 -7.10 -21.76
N GLY A 1007 -29.19 -6.68 -22.31
CA GLY A 1007 -28.36 -5.64 -21.70
C GLY A 1007 -27.74 -6.05 -20.35
N LEU A 1008 -27.70 -7.35 -20.06
CA LEU A 1008 -27.04 -7.89 -18.87
C LEU A 1008 -25.55 -7.92 -19.11
N ARG A 1009 -24.79 -7.58 -18.07
CA ARG A 1009 -23.35 -7.69 -18.10
C ARG A 1009 -22.91 -8.94 -17.33
N PRO A 1010 -22.21 -9.89 -17.96
CA PRO A 1010 -21.75 -11.10 -17.27
C PRO A 1010 -20.81 -10.82 -16.10
N LEU A 1011 -20.72 -11.77 -15.17
CA LEU A 1011 -19.70 -11.82 -14.12
C LEU A 1011 -18.43 -12.56 -14.57
N GLY A 1012 -18.56 -13.41 -15.59
CA GLY A 1012 -17.48 -14.23 -16.14
C GLY A 1012 -18.00 -15.30 -17.09
N THR A 1013 -17.09 -16.05 -17.68
CA THR A 1013 -17.34 -17.12 -18.66
C THR A 1013 -16.94 -18.47 -18.13
N PHE A 1014 -17.77 -19.49 -18.36
CA PHE A 1014 -17.42 -20.88 -18.12
C PHE A 1014 -16.67 -21.45 -19.33
N ARG A 1015 -15.38 -21.79 -19.16
CA ARG A 1015 -14.52 -22.20 -20.30
C ARG A 1015 -14.35 -23.69 -20.44
N ALA A 1016 -14.09 -24.38 -19.34
CA ALA A 1016 -13.80 -25.81 -19.38
C ALA A 1016 -14.09 -26.47 -18.03
N PHE A 1017 -14.29 -27.78 -18.07
CA PHE A 1017 -14.48 -28.63 -16.91
C PHE A 1017 -13.81 -29.98 -17.13
N ALA A 1018 -13.13 -30.49 -16.10
CA ALA A 1018 -12.44 -31.76 -16.14
C ALA A 1018 -12.65 -32.56 -14.85
N VAL A 1019 -12.72 -33.88 -15.00
CA VAL A 1019 -12.69 -34.85 -13.89
C VAL A 1019 -11.56 -35.84 -14.12
N ALA A 1020 -10.86 -36.21 -13.05
CA ALA A 1020 -9.80 -37.21 -13.05
C ALA A 1020 -10.01 -38.22 -11.92
N GLY A 1021 -9.69 -39.50 -12.17
CA GLY A 1021 -9.66 -40.54 -11.15
C GLY A 1021 -8.28 -40.60 -10.49
N VAL A 1022 -8.24 -40.93 -9.20
CA VAL A 1022 -7.03 -41.14 -8.40
C VAL A 1022 -7.26 -42.32 -7.43
N PRO A 1023 -6.22 -42.93 -6.85
CA PRO A 1023 -6.43 -44.03 -5.91
C PRO A 1023 -7.29 -43.58 -4.71
N PRO A 1024 -8.36 -44.32 -4.34
CA PRO A 1024 -9.30 -43.89 -3.29
C PRO A 1024 -8.65 -43.63 -1.93
N ALA A 1025 -7.63 -44.42 -1.55
CA ALA A 1025 -6.90 -44.26 -0.29
C ALA A 1025 -6.19 -42.91 -0.11
N ILE A 1026 -5.97 -42.17 -1.19
CA ILE A 1026 -5.31 -40.85 -1.19
C ILE A 1026 -6.13 -39.83 -1.99
N MET A 1027 -7.45 -39.99 -2.06
CA MET A 1027 -8.34 -39.17 -2.90
C MET A 1027 -8.17 -37.65 -2.77
N GLY A 1028 -7.64 -37.18 -1.64
CA GLY A 1028 -7.26 -35.79 -1.42
C GLY A 1028 -6.36 -35.17 -2.49
N ILE A 1029 -5.60 -35.98 -3.23
CA ILE A 1029 -4.73 -35.51 -4.32
C ILE A 1029 -5.49 -35.17 -5.62
N GLY A 1030 -6.81 -35.36 -5.66
CA GLY A 1030 -7.64 -35.15 -6.84
C GLY A 1030 -7.35 -33.86 -7.63
N PRO A 1031 -7.21 -32.68 -7.00
CA PRO A 1031 -6.87 -31.43 -7.69
C PRO A 1031 -5.55 -31.52 -8.49
N ALA A 1032 -4.54 -32.19 -7.96
CA ALA A 1032 -3.24 -32.37 -8.64
C ALA A 1032 -3.34 -33.16 -9.95
N ALA A 1033 -4.39 -33.96 -10.13
CA ALA A 1033 -4.68 -34.67 -11.38
C ALA A 1033 -5.67 -33.89 -12.27
N ALA A 1034 -6.68 -33.26 -11.68
CA ALA A 1034 -7.74 -32.58 -12.42
C ALA A 1034 -7.30 -31.26 -13.06
N ILE A 1035 -6.47 -30.47 -12.38
CA ILE A 1035 -6.02 -29.15 -12.87
C ILE A 1035 -5.17 -29.28 -14.14
N PRO A 1036 -4.12 -30.12 -14.20
CA PRO A 1036 -3.33 -30.26 -15.44
C PRO A 1036 -4.17 -30.76 -16.61
N LYS A 1037 -5.11 -31.69 -16.36
CA LYS A 1037 -6.05 -32.18 -17.39
C LYS A 1037 -6.94 -31.06 -17.92
N LEU A 1038 -7.50 -30.24 -17.03
CA LEU A 1038 -8.33 -29.08 -17.38
C LEU A 1038 -7.56 -28.09 -18.26
N LEU A 1039 -6.35 -27.70 -17.82
CA LEU A 1039 -5.53 -26.71 -18.52
C LEU A 1039 -5.10 -27.20 -19.90
N SER A 1040 -4.71 -28.47 -20.00
CA SER A 1040 -4.40 -29.11 -21.29
C SER A 1040 -5.61 -29.13 -22.23
N GLN A 1041 -6.80 -29.47 -21.72
CA GLN A 1041 -8.04 -29.46 -22.51
C GLN A 1041 -8.45 -28.06 -22.97
N ALA A 1042 -8.19 -27.04 -22.15
CA ALA A 1042 -8.50 -25.64 -22.45
C ALA A 1042 -7.44 -24.94 -23.32
N GLY A 1043 -6.25 -25.54 -23.49
CA GLY A 1043 -5.12 -24.89 -24.17
C GLY A 1043 -4.59 -23.67 -23.41
N VAL A 1044 -4.65 -23.67 -22.08
CA VAL A 1044 -4.22 -22.55 -21.23
C VAL A 1044 -3.01 -22.96 -20.39
N GLU A 1045 -1.94 -22.18 -20.49
CA GLU A 1045 -0.73 -22.38 -19.69
C GLU A 1045 -0.97 -22.04 -18.21
N ALA A 1046 -0.38 -22.83 -17.31
CA ALA A 1046 -0.59 -22.66 -15.86
C ALA A 1046 -0.12 -21.29 -15.34
N ASN A 1047 0.91 -20.70 -15.95
CA ASN A 1047 1.37 -19.37 -15.57
C ASN A 1047 0.33 -18.27 -15.89
N LEU A 1048 -0.60 -18.48 -16.83
CA LEU A 1048 -1.63 -17.49 -17.16
C LEU A 1048 -2.79 -17.46 -16.15
N ILE A 1049 -2.83 -18.38 -15.19
CA ILE A 1049 -3.86 -18.41 -14.15
C ILE A 1049 -3.56 -17.36 -13.09
N ASP A 1050 -4.50 -16.45 -12.88
CA ASP A 1050 -4.37 -15.36 -11.92
C ASP A 1050 -4.90 -15.72 -10.53
N LEU A 1051 -5.79 -16.72 -10.42
CA LEU A 1051 -6.39 -17.16 -9.16
C LEU A 1051 -6.70 -18.66 -9.15
N TYR A 1052 -6.49 -19.29 -8.00
CA TYR A 1052 -6.88 -20.69 -7.73
C TYR A 1052 -7.79 -20.75 -6.50
N GLU A 1053 -8.95 -21.36 -6.65
CA GLU A 1053 -9.86 -21.71 -5.56
C GLU A 1053 -9.89 -23.24 -5.41
N ILE A 1054 -9.05 -23.77 -4.51
CA ILE A 1054 -8.96 -25.20 -4.20
C ILE A 1054 -9.66 -25.50 -2.89
N ASN A 1055 -10.60 -26.45 -2.90
CA ASN A 1055 -11.31 -26.86 -1.68
C ASN A 1055 -10.37 -27.47 -0.64
N GLU A 1056 -10.26 -26.83 0.51
CA GLU A 1056 -9.40 -27.21 1.62
C GLU A 1056 -10.13 -28.15 2.61
N ALA A 1057 -10.53 -29.35 2.18
CA ALA A 1057 -11.15 -30.30 3.11
C ALA A 1057 -10.18 -30.64 4.28
N PHE A 1058 -8.91 -30.85 3.94
CA PHE A 1058 -7.81 -31.08 4.88
C PHE A 1058 -6.56 -30.36 4.41
N ALA A 1059 -5.79 -29.78 5.34
CA ALA A 1059 -4.56 -29.07 5.02
C ALA A 1059 -3.52 -29.99 4.36
N SER A 1060 -3.42 -31.26 4.78
CA SER A 1060 -2.52 -32.26 4.18
C SER A 1060 -2.71 -32.39 2.66
N GLN A 1061 -3.96 -32.38 2.21
CA GLN A 1061 -4.36 -32.55 0.82
C GLN A 1061 -4.13 -31.29 0.00
N ALA A 1062 -4.55 -30.15 0.53
CA ALA A 1062 -4.35 -28.85 -0.12
C ALA A 1062 -2.86 -28.52 -0.25
N GLU A 1063 -2.08 -28.70 0.82
CA GLU A 1063 -0.64 -28.46 0.85
C GLU A 1063 0.10 -29.36 -0.14
N TYR A 1064 -0.26 -30.66 -0.23
CA TYR A 1064 0.28 -31.55 -1.26
C TYR A 1064 0.00 -31.01 -2.67
N CYS A 1065 -1.24 -30.59 -2.95
CA CYS A 1065 -1.61 -30.09 -4.27
C CYS A 1065 -0.81 -28.83 -4.64
N VAL A 1066 -0.61 -27.92 -3.68
CA VAL A 1066 0.23 -26.72 -3.87
C VAL A 1066 1.66 -27.10 -4.22
N GLN A 1067 2.28 -27.98 -3.45
CA GLN A 1067 3.66 -28.42 -3.68
C GLN A 1067 3.81 -29.17 -5.01
N LYS A 1068 2.87 -30.07 -5.32
CA LYS A 1068 2.92 -30.91 -6.52
C LYS A 1068 2.75 -30.11 -7.81
N LEU A 1069 1.92 -29.06 -7.78
CA LEU A 1069 1.62 -28.21 -8.92
C LEU A 1069 2.53 -26.96 -8.99
N GLY A 1070 3.34 -26.69 -7.96
CA GLY A 1070 4.16 -25.49 -7.90
C GLY A 1070 3.34 -24.19 -7.83
N LEU A 1071 2.20 -24.21 -7.14
CA LEU A 1071 1.30 -23.05 -7.11
C LEU A 1071 1.88 -21.92 -6.24
N ASN A 1072 1.85 -20.71 -6.76
CA ASN A 1072 2.17 -19.53 -5.97
C ASN A 1072 1.06 -19.29 -4.93
N ARG A 1073 1.45 -19.20 -3.65
CA ARG A 1073 0.51 -19.06 -2.53
C ARG A 1073 -0.22 -17.72 -2.51
N ASP A 1074 0.29 -16.70 -3.20
CA ASP A 1074 -0.30 -15.36 -3.27
C ASP A 1074 -1.63 -15.33 -4.03
N VAL A 1075 -1.90 -16.34 -4.84
CA VAL A 1075 -3.08 -16.45 -5.72
C VAL A 1075 -3.99 -17.64 -5.41
N LEU A 1076 -3.65 -18.44 -4.38
CA LEU A 1076 -4.46 -19.55 -3.90
C LEU A 1076 -5.41 -19.09 -2.79
N ASN A 1077 -6.71 -19.37 -2.89
CA ASN A 1077 -7.71 -19.16 -1.83
C ASN A 1077 -7.50 -17.81 -1.11
N VAL A 1078 -7.41 -16.72 -1.88
CA VAL A 1078 -6.91 -15.42 -1.39
C VAL A 1078 -7.83 -14.78 -0.33
N ASN A 1079 -9.06 -15.27 -0.26
CA ASN A 1079 -10.09 -14.95 0.73
C ASN A 1079 -10.30 -16.06 1.78
N GLY A 1080 -9.38 -17.02 1.86
CA GLY A 1080 -9.48 -18.20 2.72
C GLY A 1080 -10.34 -19.31 2.11
N GLY A 1081 -10.06 -20.55 2.47
CA GLY A 1081 -10.76 -21.72 1.93
C GLY A 1081 -11.60 -22.44 2.98
N ALA A 1082 -11.89 -23.71 2.70
CA ALA A 1082 -12.85 -24.49 3.47
C ALA A 1082 -12.40 -24.81 4.92
N ILE A 1083 -11.11 -24.74 5.23
CA ILE A 1083 -10.63 -24.85 6.63
C ILE A 1083 -11.23 -23.72 7.46
N ALA A 1084 -11.20 -22.50 6.93
CA ALA A 1084 -11.71 -21.33 7.63
C ALA A 1084 -13.21 -21.12 7.45
N LEU A 1085 -13.73 -21.26 6.23
CA LEU A 1085 -15.12 -20.94 5.90
C LEU A 1085 -16.08 -22.10 6.21
N GLY A 1086 -15.62 -23.34 6.02
CA GLY A 1086 -16.43 -24.56 6.09
C GLY A 1086 -16.60 -25.25 4.74
N HIS A 1087 -17.05 -26.51 4.81
CA HIS A 1087 -17.18 -27.40 3.65
C HIS A 1087 -18.58 -28.06 3.58
N PRO A 1088 -19.66 -27.33 3.25
CA PRO A 1088 -20.93 -27.98 2.91
C PRO A 1088 -20.73 -28.75 1.59
N LEU A 1089 -20.75 -30.08 1.67
CA LEU A 1089 -20.19 -30.96 0.63
C LEU A 1089 -20.80 -30.70 -0.76
N GLY A 1090 -22.13 -30.79 -0.89
CA GLY A 1090 -22.84 -30.54 -2.15
C GLY A 1090 -22.70 -29.11 -2.70
N MET A 1091 -22.51 -28.11 -1.83
CA MET A 1091 -22.39 -26.68 -2.17
C MET A 1091 -21.01 -26.30 -2.70
N SER A 1092 -19.95 -26.98 -2.25
CA SER A 1092 -18.59 -26.43 -2.25
C SER A 1092 -18.09 -26.02 -3.62
N GLY A 1093 -18.35 -26.83 -4.65
CA GLY A 1093 -17.99 -26.48 -6.02
C GLY A 1093 -18.62 -25.18 -6.52
N ALA A 1094 -19.91 -24.98 -6.24
CA ALA A 1094 -20.61 -23.75 -6.61
C ALA A 1094 -20.13 -22.54 -5.80
N ARG A 1095 -19.87 -22.72 -4.49
CA ARG A 1095 -19.30 -21.67 -3.64
C ARG A 1095 -17.98 -21.15 -4.19
N LEU A 1096 -17.07 -22.05 -4.57
CA LEU A 1096 -15.76 -21.68 -5.12
C LEU A 1096 -15.91 -20.90 -6.43
N CYS A 1097 -16.85 -21.26 -7.30
CA CYS A 1097 -17.16 -20.47 -8.50
C CYS A 1097 -17.67 -19.07 -8.15
N VAL A 1098 -18.61 -18.95 -7.21
CA VAL A 1098 -19.14 -17.65 -6.76
C VAL A 1098 -18.00 -16.76 -6.26
N THR A 1099 -17.17 -17.25 -5.35
CA THR A 1099 -16.05 -16.48 -4.79
C THR A 1099 -15.01 -16.11 -5.86
N LEU A 1100 -14.65 -17.04 -6.74
CA LEU A 1100 -13.68 -16.80 -7.80
C LEU A 1100 -14.13 -15.70 -8.78
N LEU A 1101 -15.40 -15.73 -9.22
CA LEU A 1101 -15.95 -14.71 -10.13
C LEU A 1101 -15.85 -13.30 -9.54
N HIS A 1102 -16.18 -13.16 -8.24
CA HIS A 1102 -16.12 -11.86 -7.56
C HIS A 1102 -14.67 -11.40 -7.35
N GLU A 1103 -13.76 -12.30 -6.99
CA GLU A 1103 -12.36 -11.94 -6.73
C GLU A 1103 -11.56 -11.65 -8.01
N LEU A 1104 -11.82 -12.36 -9.11
CA LEU A 1104 -11.24 -12.05 -10.43
C LEU A 1104 -11.56 -10.61 -10.84
N ALA A 1105 -12.78 -10.13 -10.59
CA ALA A 1105 -13.16 -8.75 -10.87
C ALA A 1105 -12.41 -7.74 -9.98
N ILE A 1106 -12.26 -8.02 -8.68
CA ILE A 1106 -11.58 -7.12 -7.73
C ILE A 1106 -10.09 -6.97 -8.06
N ARG A 1107 -9.41 -8.09 -8.38
CA ARG A 1107 -7.99 -8.14 -8.72
C ARG A 1107 -7.68 -7.88 -10.19
N GLU A 1108 -8.72 -7.72 -11.01
CA GLU A 1108 -8.66 -7.61 -12.47
C GLU A 1108 -7.97 -8.81 -13.14
N GLY A 1109 -8.00 -9.98 -12.50
CA GLY A 1109 -7.51 -11.23 -13.08
C GLY A 1109 -8.34 -11.63 -14.30
N ARG A 1110 -7.72 -12.36 -15.22
CA ARG A 1110 -8.35 -12.92 -16.41
C ARG A 1110 -8.81 -14.35 -16.14
N TYR A 1111 -7.88 -15.25 -15.81
CA TYR A 1111 -8.19 -16.67 -15.65
C TYR A 1111 -8.20 -17.10 -14.19
N GLY A 1112 -9.17 -17.94 -13.84
CA GLY A 1112 -9.24 -18.55 -12.52
C GLY A 1112 -9.61 -20.03 -12.60
N VAL A 1113 -9.05 -20.83 -11.69
CA VAL A 1113 -9.32 -22.27 -11.61
C VAL A 1113 -10.02 -22.60 -10.30
N VAL A 1114 -11.14 -23.31 -10.39
CA VAL A 1114 -11.78 -23.97 -9.24
C VAL A 1114 -11.38 -25.44 -9.24
N SER A 1115 -11.03 -26.01 -8.07
CA SER A 1115 -10.78 -27.45 -7.98
C SER A 1115 -11.08 -28.04 -6.59
N MET A 1116 -11.36 -29.34 -6.56
CA MET A 1116 -11.60 -30.08 -5.31
C MET A 1116 -11.29 -31.56 -5.45
N CYS A 1117 -10.95 -32.19 -4.32
CA CYS A 1117 -11.02 -33.63 -4.19
C CYS A 1117 -12.49 -34.08 -4.17
N VAL A 1118 -12.72 -35.29 -4.61
CA VAL A 1118 -14.03 -35.92 -4.65
C VAL A 1118 -13.90 -37.28 -3.96
N GLY A 1119 -14.88 -37.58 -3.11
CA GLY A 1119 -14.93 -38.86 -2.40
C GLY A 1119 -14.81 -40.05 -3.35
N THR A 1120 -14.37 -41.20 -2.81
CA THR A 1120 -14.14 -42.46 -3.54
C THR A 1120 -13.02 -42.43 -4.60
N GLY A 1121 -12.14 -41.42 -4.61
CA GLY A 1121 -10.93 -41.42 -5.43
C GLY A 1121 -11.03 -40.62 -6.73
N MET A 1122 -11.47 -39.36 -6.66
CA MET A 1122 -11.58 -38.51 -7.84
C MET A 1122 -11.15 -37.07 -7.54
N GLY A 1123 -10.95 -36.28 -8.59
CA GLY A 1123 -10.79 -34.82 -8.54
C GLY A 1123 -11.57 -34.15 -9.66
N ALA A 1124 -12.06 -32.93 -9.40
CA ALA A 1124 -12.75 -32.12 -10.39
C ALA A 1124 -12.12 -30.72 -10.47
N ALA A 1125 -12.15 -30.12 -11.65
CA ALA A 1125 -11.68 -28.74 -11.85
C ALA A 1125 -12.49 -28.03 -12.94
N ALA A 1126 -12.62 -26.71 -12.83
CA ALA A 1126 -13.22 -25.85 -13.85
C ALA A 1126 -12.39 -24.59 -14.07
N LEU A 1127 -12.41 -24.09 -15.32
CA LEU A 1127 -11.74 -22.86 -15.74
C LEU A 1127 -12.80 -21.76 -15.95
N LEU A 1128 -12.60 -20.63 -15.30
CA LEU A 1128 -13.38 -19.41 -15.45
C LEU A 1128 -12.52 -18.32 -16.09
N GLU A 1129 -13.13 -17.49 -16.93
CA GLU A 1129 -12.47 -16.35 -17.58
C GLU A 1129 -13.30 -15.07 -17.46
N ARG A 1130 -12.63 -13.95 -17.14
CA ARG A 1130 -13.19 -12.59 -17.25
C ARG A 1130 -12.92 -12.03 -18.66
N CYS A 1131 -13.92 -11.45 -19.31
CA CYS A 1131 -13.87 -10.83 -20.64
C CYS A 1131 -14.20 -9.32 -20.58
N GLU A 1132 -13.89 -8.53 -21.63
CA GLU A 1132 -14.05 -7.06 -21.61
C GLU A 1132 -15.50 -6.59 -21.37
N ASP A 1133 -16.46 -7.36 -21.88
CA ASP A 1133 -17.90 -7.09 -21.81
C ASP A 1133 -18.56 -7.59 -20.52
N ASP A 1134 -17.78 -8.20 -19.62
CA ASP A 1134 -18.22 -8.66 -18.31
C ASP A 1134 -18.27 -7.48 -17.32
N GLY A 1135 -19.43 -7.22 -16.72
CA GLY A 1135 -19.75 -5.96 -16.06
C GLY A 1135 -19.80 -6.01 -14.56
N PHE A 1136 -18.62 -6.07 -13.95
CA PHE A 1136 -18.47 -5.31 -12.73
C PHE A 1136 -18.45 -3.82 -13.08
N ASP A 1137 -19.38 -3.05 -12.51
CA ASP A 1137 -19.37 -1.60 -12.63
C ASP A 1137 -18.10 -1.05 -11.95
N GLU A 1138 -17.05 -0.83 -12.74
CA GLU A 1138 -15.78 -0.25 -12.30
C GLU A 1138 -15.97 1.10 -11.59
N ARG A 1139 -17.01 1.89 -11.93
CA ARG A 1139 -17.26 3.18 -11.27
C ARG A 1139 -17.78 2.98 -9.86
N ARG A 1140 -18.62 1.96 -9.62
CA ARG A 1140 -19.00 1.54 -8.27
C ARG A 1140 -17.84 0.88 -7.54
N LEU A 1141 -16.95 0.15 -8.22
CA LEU A 1141 -15.74 -0.40 -7.60
C LEU A 1141 -14.79 0.71 -7.13
N ARG A 1142 -14.56 1.74 -7.96
CA ARG A 1142 -13.73 2.93 -7.64
C ARG A 1142 -14.40 3.98 -6.74
N ALA A 1143 -15.70 3.84 -6.48
CA ALA A 1143 -16.44 4.68 -5.54
C ALA A 1143 -16.67 3.97 -4.18
N ALA A 1144 -16.57 2.64 -4.16
CA ALA A 1144 -16.63 1.81 -2.96
C ALA A 1144 -15.24 1.47 -2.41
N LEU A 1145 -14.23 1.34 -3.28
CA LEU A 1145 -12.83 1.57 -2.94
C LEU A 1145 -12.66 3.08 -2.90
#